data_AF-A0A967BK94-F1
#
_entry.id   AF-A0A967BK94-F1
#
_cell.length_a   1.000
_cell.length_b   1.000
_cell.length_c   1.000
_cell.angle_alpha   90.00
_cell.angle_beta   90.00
_cell.angle_gamma   90.00
#
_symmetry.space_group_name_H-M   'P 1'
#
loop_
_entity.id
_entity.type
_entity.pdbx_description
1 polymer ?
#
loop_
_entity_poly.entity_id
_entity_poly.type
_entity_poly.pdbx_seq_one_letter_code
_entity_poly.pdbx_strand_id
1 'polypeptide(L)'
;MKLIAQLVVFLTIACQLILAQEIDESQLKCSHAKTAKAMFTNYAAPSVTQADYDVTFYDIDLKIDPAPETISGSVGVQGISLVSSLSMVELDLYSGLSIESIKNEQGDILNYVHDSNLLSITLNNPVSNGNNFNIIIKYGGKPPVTGFGSFTFDQYNEEPMISSLSEPYGARDWWPCKDTPNDKADSVDISLEVPTGLIAASNGKLVNTEINGEWTTYHWQERYPIATYLVSVAIYPYTVFYDWYKYSPIDSMRLEYYVFPDNYDKVQNNYSLTKDMIGAMADRFGEYPFIKEKYGHAEFTWGGGMEHQTLTSLGGYSEGLIAHELGHQWWGDMATCASFQHIWLNEGFATYSEALWYEKRDNNVQSLHSRMNSNKYYGSGTIFVEDTSSVGSIFNGGLSYAKASWVLHMLRHIVGDSAFFAGLQEYGDRYRFKSVVTEQFRDVMEEISGMDLDSFFERWIYGEYYPIYNVTYNFSNNSLFVLVEQTQASEIFKMPIDIKATFTDESELIWIVENTIRKELFTLPVPEGKIIQKIEIDPDDWILKKVDSITIDEQIDTTSSTGIPTEFHLYPVYPNPFNAGVTIRFTIENEDDIQLNIFDIKGNSVWQQSAKYSAGNHFVKWDGRNLVGDKVPSGTYIVEVSNGTLVKTEKMLLLK
;
A
#
# COMPACT_ATOMS: atom_id res chain seq x y z
N MET A 1 71.47 14.50 53.05
CA MET A 1 72.52 13.52 52.67
C MET A 1 71.83 12.48 51.79
N LYS A 2 72.33 12.29 50.56
CA LYS A 2 71.96 11.25 49.55
C LYS A 2 71.84 9.83 50.20
N LEU A 3 71.09 8.81 49.75
CA LEU A 3 70.76 8.29 48.40
C LEU A 3 69.80 7.04 48.55
N ILE A 4 68.92 6.78 47.54
CA ILE A 4 68.37 5.48 47.00
C ILE A 4 67.62 4.52 47.98
N ALA A 5 66.30 4.26 47.90
CA ALA A 5 65.40 3.68 46.88
C ALA A 5 65.35 2.13 46.83
N GLN A 6 64.19 1.54 47.12
CA GLN A 6 63.62 0.39 46.38
C GLN A 6 62.13 0.14 46.75
N LEU A 7 61.34 -0.12 45.72
CA LEU A 7 59.88 -0.24 45.67
C LEU A 7 59.46 -1.70 45.95
N VAL A 8 58.44 -1.91 46.78
CA VAL A 8 57.71 -3.19 46.90
C VAL A 8 56.22 -2.87 46.76
N VAL A 9 55.58 -3.49 45.76
CA VAL A 9 54.14 -3.42 45.48
C VAL A 9 53.43 -4.49 46.30
N PHE A 10 52.41 -4.10 47.07
CA PHE A 10 51.49 -5.04 47.72
C PHE A 10 50.03 -4.62 47.55
N LEU A 11 49.23 -5.63 47.20
CA LEU A 11 47.78 -5.82 47.26
C LEU A 11 46.98 -4.83 48.13
N THR A 12 45.82 -4.41 47.64
CA THR A 12 44.58 -4.43 48.45
C THR A 12 43.34 -4.59 47.57
N ILE A 13 42.41 -5.37 48.10
CA ILE A 13 41.18 -5.89 47.52
C ILE A 13 40.11 -4.79 47.41
N ALA A 14 39.45 -4.68 46.27
CA ALA A 14 38.19 -3.95 46.11
C ALA A 14 37.13 -4.87 45.50
N CYS A 15 36.05 -5.04 46.25
CA CYS A 15 34.83 -5.74 45.89
C CYS A 15 34.14 -5.02 44.71
N GLN A 16 33.86 -5.72 43.60
CA GLN A 16 32.99 -5.20 42.54
C GLN A 16 31.78 -6.12 42.34
N LEU A 17 30.60 -5.50 42.48
CA LEU A 17 29.32 -6.00 42.04
C LEU A 17 29.34 -6.13 40.51
N ILE A 18 29.02 -7.32 40.01
CA ILE A 18 28.75 -7.57 38.59
C ILE A 18 27.29 -7.16 38.37
N LEU A 19 27.07 -5.97 37.79
CA LEU A 19 25.83 -5.67 37.11
C LEU A 19 25.94 -6.25 35.70
N ALA A 20 25.06 -7.19 35.38
CA ALA A 20 24.81 -7.61 34.01
C ALA A 20 24.32 -6.38 33.22
N GLN A 21 24.97 -6.06 32.10
CA GLN A 21 24.38 -5.18 31.10
C GLN A 21 23.22 -5.93 30.45
N GLU A 22 21.99 -5.57 30.81
CA GLU A 22 20.87 -5.76 29.90
C GLU A 22 21.19 -4.99 28.62
N ILE A 23 21.30 -5.72 27.50
CA ILE A 23 21.34 -5.11 26.19
C ILE A 23 19.91 -4.65 25.92
N ASP A 24 19.71 -3.34 25.99
CA ASP A 24 18.45 -2.67 25.69
C ASP A 24 18.14 -2.79 24.19
N GLU A 25 17.29 -3.76 23.83
CA GLU A 25 16.76 -3.97 22.48
C GLU A 25 16.03 -2.73 21.93
N SER A 26 15.72 -1.73 22.77
CA SER A 26 15.11 -0.48 22.32
C SER A 26 16.08 0.46 21.59
N GLN A 27 17.39 0.23 21.64
CA GLN A 27 18.38 1.12 21.00
C GLN A 27 18.67 0.78 19.53
N LEU A 28 18.43 -0.45 19.09
CA LEU A 28 18.64 -0.87 17.69
C LEU A 28 17.46 -0.48 16.77
N LYS A 29 16.24 -0.32 17.30
CA LYS A 29 15.08 0.20 16.56
C LYS A 29 15.12 1.71 16.29
N CYS A 30 16.14 2.42 16.78
CA CYS A 30 16.14 3.89 16.85
C CYS A 30 17.12 4.59 15.87
N SER A 31 17.80 3.82 15.01
CA SER A 31 18.74 4.38 14.02
C SER A 31 18.01 5.04 12.85
N HIS A 32 17.07 4.33 12.20
CA HIS A 32 16.38 4.84 11.00
C HIS A 32 15.21 5.78 11.30
N ALA A 33 14.52 5.59 12.42
CA ALA A 33 13.53 6.56 12.92
C ALA A 33 14.15 7.95 13.24
N LYS A 34 15.46 8.01 13.52
CA LYS A 34 16.18 9.27 13.71
C LYS A 34 16.71 9.87 12.41
N THR A 35 17.07 9.03 11.42
CA THR A 35 17.50 9.51 10.10
C THR A 35 16.34 10.12 9.32
N ALA A 36 15.15 9.51 9.37
CA ALA A 36 13.93 10.11 8.85
C ALA A 36 13.69 11.48 9.51
N LYS A 37 13.77 11.56 10.84
CA LYS A 37 13.54 12.80 11.61
C LYS A 37 14.53 13.93 11.34
N ALA A 38 15.72 13.63 10.79
CA ALA A 38 16.81 14.59 10.62
C ALA A 38 16.92 15.18 9.19
N MET A 39 16.11 14.74 8.23
CA MET A 39 16.08 15.28 6.85
C MET A 39 14.81 16.08 6.50
N PHE A 40 13.98 16.44 7.47
CA PHE A 40 12.77 17.23 7.21
C PHE A 40 13.05 18.73 7.14
N THR A 41 13.52 19.18 5.99
CA THR A 41 13.43 20.59 5.61
C THR A 41 12.97 20.71 4.17
N ASN A 42 11.79 21.34 4.03
CA ASN A 42 11.12 21.87 2.84
C ASN A 42 10.01 20.99 2.23
N TYR A 43 8.78 21.34 2.62
CA TYR A 43 7.44 20.94 2.10
C TYR A 43 7.02 19.47 2.26
N ALA A 44 6.12 19.22 3.22
CA ALA A 44 5.15 18.10 3.28
C ALA A 44 4.42 18.02 4.65
N ALA A 45 4.94 18.64 5.70
CA ALA A 45 4.25 18.72 7.00
C ALA A 45 3.49 20.05 7.12
N PRO A 46 2.29 20.05 7.75
CA PRO A 46 1.58 21.29 8.08
C PRO A 46 2.51 22.25 8.82
N SER A 47 2.32 23.56 8.64
CA SER A 47 2.96 24.54 9.52
C SER A 47 2.59 24.24 10.98
N VAL A 48 3.38 24.69 11.95
CA VAL A 48 3.04 24.53 13.38
C VAL A 48 1.64 25.08 13.65
N THR A 49 1.27 26.21 13.03
CA THR A 49 -0.07 26.81 13.15
C THR A 49 -1.16 25.97 12.49
N GLN A 50 -0.88 25.33 11.35
CA GLN A 50 -1.82 24.40 10.71
C GLN A 50 -2.08 23.16 11.59
N ALA A 51 -1.11 22.72 12.38
CA ALA A 51 -1.29 21.61 13.32
C ALA A 51 -2.10 21.96 14.58
N ASP A 52 -2.35 23.26 14.85
CA ASP A 52 -3.05 23.72 16.05
C ASP A 52 -4.58 23.57 15.98
N TYR A 53 -5.11 23.14 14.84
CA TYR A 53 -6.53 22.97 14.61
C TYR A 53 -6.80 21.84 13.60
N ASP A 54 -8.06 21.41 13.52
CA ASP A 54 -8.56 20.36 12.62
C ASP A 54 -9.70 20.94 11.78
N VAL A 55 -9.71 20.71 10.46
CA VAL A 55 -10.81 21.21 9.61
C VAL A 55 -11.87 20.13 9.49
N THR A 56 -13.10 20.45 9.90
CA THR A 56 -14.22 19.51 9.88
C THR A 56 -15.10 19.64 8.65
N PHE A 57 -15.21 20.83 8.05
CA PHE A 57 -16.10 21.05 6.93
C PHE A 57 -15.65 22.21 6.04
N TYR A 58 -15.85 22.02 4.74
CA TYR A 58 -15.72 23.07 3.73
C TYR A 58 -17.04 23.32 3.00
N ASP A 59 -17.33 24.59 2.75
CA ASP A 59 -18.44 25.04 1.89
C ASP A 59 -17.85 25.82 0.71
N ILE A 60 -17.65 25.14 -0.41
CA ILE A 60 -17.06 25.71 -1.62
C ILE A 60 -18.20 26.23 -2.50
N ASP A 61 -18.29 27.55 -2.66
CA ASP A 61 -19.27 28.22 -3.52
C ASP A 61 -18.53 29.04 -4.58
N LEU A 62 -18.45 28.52 -5.80
CA LEU A 62 -17.67 29.10 -6.88
C LEU A 62 -18.48 29.30 -8.15
N LYS A 63 -18.42 30.52 -8.66
CA LYS A 63 -18.71 30.82 -10.06
C LYS A 63 -17.46 30.59 -10.90
N ILE A 64 -17.59 29.81 -11.96
CA ILE A 64 -16.51 29.45 -12.88
C ILE A 64 -16.86 29.98 -14.27
N ASP A 65 -16.08 30.96 -14.72
CA ASP A 65 -16.27 31.61 -16.01
C ASP A 65 -15.21 31.14 -17.02
N PRO A 66 -15.58 30.38 -18.07
CA PRO A 66 -14.62 29.90 -19.07
C PRO A 66 -14.05 31.02 -19.96
N ALA A 67 -14.66 32.21 -19.96
CA ALA A 67 -14.18 33.37 -20.71
C ALA A 67 -14.51 34.64 -19.90
N PRO A 68 -13.65 34.98 -18.92
CA PRO A 68 -12.22 35.14 -19.16
C PRO A 68 -11.28 34.14 -18.46
N GLU A 69 -11.72 32.91 -18.17
CA GLU A 69 -10.96 31.88 -17.43
C GLU A 69 -10.69 32.27 -15.98
N THR A 70 -11.77 32.59 -15.25
CA THR A 70 -11.68 33.06 -13.86
C THR A 70 -12.64 32.32 -12.95
N ILE A 71 -12.27 32.26 -11.68
CA ILE A 71 -13.15 31.84 -10.59
C ILE A 71 -13.47 33.02 -9.67
N SER A 72 -14.65 33.02 -9.09
CA SER A 72 -15.03 33.99 -8.05
C SER A 72 -16.08 33.39 -7.13
N GLY A 73 -16.00 33.66 -5.83
CA GLY A 73 -16.99 33.17 -4.88
C GLY A 73 -16.47 33.16 -3.46
N SER A 74 -16.81 32.13 -2.70
CA SER A 74 -16.35 31.96 -1.34
C SER A 74 -16.07 30.52 -0.95
N VAL A 75 -15.18 30.36 0.03
CA VAL A 75 -15.05 29.13 0.80
C VAL A 75 -15.38 29.42 2.26
N GLY A 76 -16.34 28.67 2.80
CA GLY A 76 -16.57 28.52 4.23
C GLY A 76 -15.64 27.43 4.79
N VAL A 77 -15.00 27.70 5.92
CA VAL A 77 -14.13 26.78 6.64
C VAL A 77 -14.63 26.66 8.07
N GLN A 78 -14.98 25.44 8.48
CA GLN A 78 -15.34 25.12 9.86
C GLN A 78 -14.32 24.16 10.44
N GLY A 79 -13.81 24.46 11.63
CA GLY A 79 -12.82 23.61 12.28
C GLY A 79 -12.86 23.68 13.79
N ILE A 80 -12.05 22.83 14.43
CA ILE A 80 -11.95 22.67 15.88
C ILE A 80 -10.53 23.05 16.30
N SER A 81 -10.40 23.84 17.36
CA SER A 81 -9.10 24.13 17.97
C SER A 81 -8.56 22.90 18.70
N LEU A 82 -7.28 22.55 18.47
CA LEU A 82 -6.57 21.46 19.16
C LEU A 82 -5.66 21.98 20.28
N VAL A 83 -5.61 23.31 20.47
CA VAL A 83 -4.76 23.99 21.44
C VAL A 83 -5.57 24.83 22.41
N SER A 84 -5.00 25.15 23.57
CA SER A 84 -5.73 25.89 24.61
C SER A 84 -6.15 27.31 24.20
N SER A 85 -5.52 27.89 23.19
CA SER A 85 -5.78 29.27 22.74
C SER A 85 -5.35 29.46 21.28
N LEU A 86 -6.20 29.04 20.35
CA LEU A 86 -6.01 29.27 18.92
C LEU A 86 -6.35 30.71 18.57
N SER A 87 -5.36 31.51 18.17
CA SER A 87 -5.56 32.92 17.78
C SER A 87 -5.37 33.16 16.28
N MET A 88 -4.90 32.16 15.54
CA MET A 88 -4.58 32.27 14.12
C MET A 88 -4.94 30.98 13.40
N VAL A 89 -5.46 31.09 12.18
CA VAL A 89 -5.76 30.00 11.26
C VAL A 89 -4.94 30.22 10.00
N GLU A 90 -4.19 29.22 9.55
CA GLU A 90 -3.37 29.28 8.33
C GLU A 90 -3.90 28.32 7.27
N LEU A 91 -4.20 28.84 6.09
CA LEU A 91 -4.63 28.05 4.92
C LEU A 91 -3.68 28.30 3.75
N ASP A 92 -3.46 27.30 2.93
CA ASP A 92 -2.78 27.43 1.66
C ASP A 92 -3.73 28.04 0.62
N LEU A 93 -3.27 29.07 -0.09
CA LEU A 93 -3.99 29.71 -1.18
C LEU A 93 -3.00 30.41 -2.11
N TYR A 94 -3.06 30.15 -3.42
CA TYR A 94 -2.21 30.80 -4.40
C TYR A 94 -2.28 32.33 -4.30
N SER A 95 -1.12 33.00 -4.19
CA SER A 95 -1.03 34.45 -3.99
C SER A 95 -1.53 35.29 -5.18
N GLY A 96 -1.76 34.69 -6.34
CA GLY A 96 -2.38 35.39 -7.48
C GLY A 96 -3.90 35.52 -7.38
N LEU A 97 -4.56 34.81 -6.46
CA LEU A 97 -5.99 34.96 -6.19
C LEU A 97 -6.22 36.11 -5.22
N SER A 98 -7.11 37.02 -5.60
CA SER A 98 -7.40 38.23 -4.82
C SER A 98 -8.47 37.94 -3.77
N ILE A 99 -8.17 38.27 -2.51
CA ILE A 99 -9.12 38.18 -1.40
C ILE A 99 -9.94 39.47 -1.32
N GLU A 100 -11.26 39.35 -1.38
CA GLU A 100 -12.20 40.46 -1.22
C GLU A 100 -12.52 40.72 0.25
N SER A 101 -12.80 39.66 1.02
CA SER A 101 -13.06 39.78 2.46
C SER A 101 -12.91 38.44 3.17
N ILE A 102 -12.55 38.49 4.46
CA ILE A 102 -12.58 37.35 5.36
C ILE A 102 -13.43 37.72 6.57
N LYS A 103 -14.39 36.86 6.91
CA LYS A 103 -15.36 37.10 8.00
C LYS A 103 -15.51 35.90 8.91
N ASN A 104 -15.86 36.14 10.16
CA ASN A 104 -16.34 35.09 11.07
C ASN A 104 -17.84 34.81 10.85
N GLU A 105 -18.40 33.84 11.58
CA GLU A 105 -19.84 33.51 11.55
C GLU A 105 -20.77 34.66 11.96
N GLN A 106 -20.30 35.63 12.76
CA GLN A 106 -21.06 36.83 13.12
C GLN A 106 -21.05 37.89 12.03
N GLY A 107 -20.23 37.74 10.99
CA GLY A 107 -20.04 38.70 9.90
C GLY A 107 -19.00 39.79 10.19
N ASP A 108 -18.28 39.70 11.31
CA ASP A 108 -17.16 40.59 11.62
C ASP A 108 -15.98 40.32 10.70
N ILE A 109 -15.31 41.38 10.27
CA ILE A 109 -14.11 41.28 9.43
C ILE A 109 -12.93 40.74 10.26
N LEU A 110 -12.17 39.82 9.68
CA LEU A 110 -10.93 39.28 10.24
C LEU A 110 -9.72 39.89 9.54
N ASN A 111 -8.67 40.18 10.32
CA ASN A 111 -7.38 40.61 9.76
C ASN A 111 -6.63 39.41 9.19
N TYR A 112 -5.93 39.61 8.09
CA TYR A 112 -5.14 38.55 7.46
C TYR A 112 -3.85 39.07 6.82
N VAL A 113 -2.92 38.15 6.61
CA VAL A 113 -1.75 38.31 5.76
C VAL A 113 -1.80 37.20 4.72
N HIS A 114 -1.57 37.54 3.46
CA HIS A 114 -1.48 36.57 2.37
C HIS A 114 -0.16 36.78 1.65
N ASP A 115 0.77 35.85 1.84
CA ASP A 115 2.12 35.92 1.26
C ASP A 115 2.64 34.51 0.96
N SER A 116 3.40 34.37 -0.13
CA SER A 116 4.06 33.11 -0.51
C SER A 116 3.13 31.88 -0.49
N ASN A 117 1.92 32.03 -1.04
CA ASN A 117 0.86 31.02 -1.08
C ASN A 117 0.28 30.59 0.28
N LEU A 118 0.53 31.35 1.36
CA LEU A 118 0.02 31.11 2.70
C LEU A 118 -0.88 32.26 3.17
N LEU A 119 -2.08 31.93 3.61
CA LEU A 119 -3.10 32.84 4.13
C LEU A 119 -3.20 32.68 5.65
N SER A 120 -2.60 33.61 6.40
CA SER A 120 -2.65 33.66 7.87
C SER A 120 -3.76 34.60 8.34
N ILE A 121 -4.80 34.05 8.96
CA ILE A 121 -6.02 34.75 9.41
C ILE A 121 -5.98 34.90 10.92
N THR A 122 -6.03 36.13 11.43
CA THR A 122 -6.07 36.40 12.88
C THR A 122 -7.51 36.38 13.37
N LEU A 123 -7.80 35.53 14.37
CA LEU A 123 -9.10 35.46 15.01
C LEU A 123 -9.27 36.63 15.99
N ASN A 124 -10.44 37.28 15.97
CA ASN A 124 -10.74 38.40 16.87
C ASN A 124 -10.75 37.99 18.35
N ASN A 125 -11.17 36.75 18.63
CA ASN A 125 -11.14 36.14 19.95
C ASN A 125 -10.47 34.77 19.85
N PRO A 126 -9.50 34.45 20.72
CA PRO A 126 -8.89 33.12 20.73
C PRO A 126 -9.92 32.01 21.02
N VAL A 127 -9.75 30.86 20.37
CA VAL A 127 -10.63 29.70 20.48
C VAL A 127 -9.95 28.63 21.34
N SER A 128 -10.62 28.21 22.40
CA SER A 128 -10.09 27.18 23.32
C SER A 128 -10.18 25.77 22.72
N ASN A 129 -9.33 24.87 23.20
CA ASN A 129 -9.28 23.47 22.79
C ASN A 129 -10.66 22.81 22.79
N GLY A 130 -11.00 22.12 21.70
CA GLY A 130 -12.28 21.45 21.48
C GLY A 130 -13.44 22.35 21.07
N ASN A 131 -13.25 23.67 20.96
CA ASN A 131 -14.27 24.58 20.47
C ASN A 131 -14.11 24.88 18.97
N ASN A 132 -15.24 25.19 18.33
CA ASN A 132 -15.31 25.45 16.91
C ASN A 132 -14.91 26.88 16.55
N PHE A 133 -14.40 27.05 15.33
CA PHE A 133 -14.31 28.32 14.63
C PHE A 133 -14.90 28.20 13.23
N ASN A 134 -15.38 29.32 12.70
CA ASN A 134 -16.02 29.41 11.41
C ASN A 134 -15.50 30.65 10.67
N ILE A 135 -15.01 30.47 9.45
CA ILE A 135 -14.44 31.53 8.62
C ILE A 135 -15.06 31.45 7.23
N ILE A 136 -15.42 32.59 6.65
CA ILE A 136 -15.86 32.70 5.26
C ILE A 136 -14.87 33.59 4.51
N ILE A 137 -14.27 33.06 3.46
CA ILE A 137 -13.26 33.72 2.63
C ILE A 137 -13.86 34.00 1.28
N LYS A 138 -14.06 35.28 0.93
CA LYS A 138 -14.47 35.71 -0.41
C LYS A 138 -13.24 36.05 -1.24
N TYR A 139 -13.13 35.47 -2.41
CA TYR A 139 -11.96 35.63 -3.27
C TYR A 139 -12.29 35.39 -4.74
N GLY A 140 -11.34 35.68 -5.61
CA GLY A 140 -11.44 35.34 -7.03
C GLY A 140 -10.19 35.73 -7.82
N GLY A 141 -10.16 35.32 -9.08
CA GLY A 141 -9.05 35.55 -9.98
C GLY A 141 -8.90 34.40 -10.99
N LYS A 142 -7.74 34.36 -11.63
CA LYS A 142 -7.38 33.28 -12.55
C LYS A 142 -6.48 32.27 -11.80
N PRO A 143 -6.91 31.01 -11.63
CA PRO A 143 -6.04 29.95 -11.13
C PRO A 143 -4.77 29.80 -11.98
N PRO A 144 -3.62 29.50 -11.36
CA PRO A 144 -2.42 29.14 -12.10
C PRO A 144 -2.56 27.71 -12.66
N VAL A 145 -1.69 27.36 -13.61
CA VAL A 145 -1.52 25.97 -14.06
C VAL A 145 -0.24 25.46 -13.43
N THR A 146 -0.34 24.64 -12.39
CA THR A 146 0.81 24.02 -11.72
C THR A 146 0.68 22.50 -11.69
N GLY A 147 1.77 21.79 -11.36
CA GLY A 147 1.79 20.33 -11.32
C GLY A 147 1.32 19.72 -12.65
N PHE A 148 0.30 18.87 -12.59
CA PHE A 148 -0.34 18.25 -13.76
C PHE A 148 -1.51 19.07 -14.33
N GLY A 149 -1.71 20.30 -13.88
CA GLY A 149 -2.79 21.18 -14.32
C GLY A 149 -3.85 21.43 -13.25
N SER A 150 -3.45 21.49 -11.97
CA SER A 150 -4.25 21.79 -10.75
C SER A 150 -5.70 22.23 -10.96
N PHE A 151 -5.91 23.33 -11.69
CA PHE A 151 -7.21 23.73 -12.23
C PHE A 151 -7.04 24.26 -13.66
N THR A 152 -7.61 23.57 -14.66
CA THR A 152 -7.45 23.91 -16.08
C THR A 152 -8.71 24.50 -16.70
N PHE A 153 -8.51 25.50 -17.55
CA PHE A 153 -9.48 25.94 -18.55
C PHE A 153 -8.95 25.52 -19.92
N ASP A 154 -9.60 24.53 -20.53
CA ASP A 154 -9.23 23.91 -21.80
C ASP A 154 -10.44 23.92 -22.76
N GLN A 155 -10.27 23.33 -23.94
CA GLN A 155 -11.34 23.12 -24.91
C GLN A 155 -11.32 21.70 -25.45
N TYR A 156 -12.50 21.12 -25.62
CA TYR A 156 -12.68 19.85 -26.33
C TYR A 156 -13.83 19.98 -27.33
N ASN A 157 -13.53 19.73 -28.61
CA ASN A 157 -14.46 19.94 -29.72
C ASN A 157 -15.09 21.35 -29.75
N GLU A 158 -14.25 22.38 -29.58
CA GLU A 158 -14.63 23.81 -29.55
C GLU A 158 -15.54 24.22 -28.37
N GLU A 159 -15.87 23.29 -27.46
CA GLU A 159 -16.61 23.55 -26.23
C GLU A 159 -15.67 23.73 -25.04
N PRO A 160 -16.00 24.61 -24.07
CA PRO A 160 -15.22 24.76 -22.85
C PRO A 160 -15.13 23.44 -22.06
N MET A 161 -13.91 23.10 -21.63
CA MET A 161 -13.62 21.98 -20.74
C MET A 161 -12.89 22.52 -19.51
N ILE A 162 -13.45 22.34 -18.32
CA ILE A 162 -12.81 22.79 -17.07
C ILE A 162 -12.66 21.58 -16.17
N SER A 163 -11.45 21.38 -15.64
CA SER A 163 -11.17 20.26 -14.74
C SER A 163 -10.22 20.64 -13.61
N SER A 164 -10.37 20.01 -12.46
CA SER A 164 -9.35 19.97 -11.41
C SER A 164 -8.45 18.74 -11.56
N LEU A 165 -7.20 18.85 -11.10
CA LEU A 165 -6.27 17.75 -10.87
C LEU A 165 -5.30 18.18 -9.75
N SER A 166 -5.79 18.12 -8.52
CA SER A 166 -5.16 18.83 -7.39
C SER A 166 -4.02 18.05 -6.72
N GLU A 167 -3.75 16.82 -7.12
CA GLU A 167 -2.62 16.07 -6.56
C GLU A 167 -1.28 16.54 -7.17
N PRO A 168 -0.21 16.76 -6.37
CA PRO A 168 -0.12 16.59 -4.91
C PRO A 168 -0.50 17.84 -4.09
N TYR A 169 -0.27 19.04 -4.63
CA TYR A 169 -0.42 20.31 -3.89
C TYR A 169 -1.13 21.39 -4.72
N GLY A 170 -2.08 20.96 -5.55
CA GLY A 170 -2.82 21.81 -6.48
C GLY A 170 -4.15 22.32 -5.93
N ALA A 171 -4.63 21.85 -4.77
CA ALA A 171 -5.90 22.32 -4.22
C ALA A 171 -5.82 23.83 -3.89
N ARG A 172 -4.68 24.26 -3.32
CA ARG A 172 -4.40 25.68 -3.01
C ARG A 172 -4.47 26.62 -4.22
N ASP A 173 -4.36 26.10 -5.44
CA ASP A 173 -4.32 26.91 -6.65
C ASP A 173 -5.67 27.51 -7.02
N TRP A 174 -6.77 26.92 -6.52
CA TRP A 174 -8.11 27.35 -6.86
C TRP A 174 -9.01 27.56 -5.63
N TRP A 175 -8.63 27.10 -4.43
CA TRP A 175 -9.39 27.36 -3.21
C TRP A 175 -8.56 27.35 -1.92
N PRO A 176 -8.92 28.16 -0.90
CA PRO A 176 -8.19 28.21 0.36
C PRO A 176 -8.46 26.94 1.18
N CYS A 177 -7.41 26.17 1.45
CA CYS A 177 -7.52 24.88 2.13
C CYS A 177 -6.26 24.55 2.94
N LYS A 178 -6.29 23.50 3.75
CA LYS A 178 -5.06 22.88 4.25
C LYS A 178 -4.60 21.88 3.22
N ASP A 179 -3.65 22.28 2.39
CA ASP A 179 -3.30 21.51 1.19
C ASP A 179 -2.29 20.40 1.52
N THR A 180 -2.80 19.39 2.24
CA THR A 180 -2.08 18.23 2.74
C THR A 180 -3.03 17.04 2.81
N PRO A 181 -2.59 15.80 2.52
CA PRO A 181 -3.45 14.62 2.61
C PRO A 181 -3.74 14.20 4.07
N ASN A 182 -3.06 14.80 5.06
CA ASN A 182 -3.17 14.40 6.47
C ASN A 182 -4.31 15.07 7.24
N ASP A 183 -4.98 16.07 6.68
CA ASP A 183 -6.14 16.73 7.29
C ASP A 183 -7.34 16.54 6.36
N LYS A 184 -8.13 15.50 6.66
CA LYS A 184 -9.33 15.18 5.91
C LYS A 184 -10.51 15.89 6.56
N ALA A 185 -11.17 16.74 5.79
CA ALA A 185 -12.44 17.31 6.23
C ALA A 185 -13.50 16.21 6.35
N ASP A 186 -14.34 16.23 7.38
CA ASP A 186 -15.41 15.25 7.59
C ASP A 186 -16.42 15.23 6.43
N SER A 187 -16.63 16.39 5.81
CA SER A 187 -17.57 16.58 4.71
C SER A 187 -17.31 17.88 3.94
N VAL A 188 -17.83 17.97 2.71
CA VAL A 188 -17.71 19.15 1.85
C VAL A 188 -19.02 19.41 1.11
N ASP A 189 -19.45 20.67 1.08
CA ASP A 189 -20.46 21.16 0.13
C ASP A 189 -19.76 21.86 -1.04
N ILE A 190 -20.21 21.55 -2.26
CA ILE A 190 -19.59 22.07 -3.49
C ILE A 190 -20.69 22.63 -4.39
N SER A 191 -20.76 23.95 -4.48
CA SER A 191 -21.66 24.71 -5.33
C SER A 191 -20.88 25.30 -6.49
N LEU A 192 -21.18 24.84 -7.71
CA LEU A 192 -20.51 25.26 -8.94
C LEU A 192 -21.51 25.97 -9.85
N GLU A 193 -21.37 27.29 -10.00
CA GLU A 193 -22.12 28.11 -10.95
C GLU A 193 -21.35 28.22 -12.28
N VAL A 194 -21.93 27.70 -13.36
CA VAL A 194 -21.31 27.62 -14.70
C VAL A 194 -22.28 28.17 -15.76
N PRO A 195 -21.80 28.55 -16.97
CA PRO A 195 -22.68 28.94 -18.06
C PRO A 195 -23.72 27.85 -18.39
N THR A 196 -24.97 28.28 -18.61
CA THR A 196 -26.07 27.39 -18.96
C THR A 196 -25.78 26.66 -20.26
N GLY A 197 -25.92 25.33 -20.25
CA GLY A 197 -25.52 24.44 -21.34
C GLY A 197 -24.35 23.53 -20.95
N LEU A 198 -23.53 23.94 -19.97
CA LEU A 198 -22.53 23.07 -19.35
C LEU A 198 -23.13 22.26 -18.19
N ILE A 199 -22.51 21.12 -17.91
CA ILE A 199 -22.80 20.28 -16.73
C ILE A 199 -21.58 20.32 -15.82
N ALA A 200 -21.77 20.66 -14.54
CA ALA A 200 -20.73 20.61 -13.52
C ALA A 200 -20.90 19.35 -12.64
N ALA A 201 -20.00 18.40 -12.81
CA ALA A 201 -19.93 17.17 -12.01
C ALA A 201 -18.88 17.31 -10.91
N SER A 202 -19.18 16.73 -9.74
CA SER A 202 -18.31 16.78 -8.56
C SER A 202 -18.56 15.56 -7.64
N ASN A 203 -17.91 15.56 -6.48
CA ASN A 203 -17.97 14.50 -5.46
C ASN A 203 -19.37 14.37 -4.82
N GLY A 204 -19.64 13.22 -4.22
CA GLY A 204 -20.83 12.94 -3.44
C GLY A 204 -22.15 13.02 -4.21
N LYS A 205 -23.22 13.51 -3.59
CA LYS A 205 -24.56 13.55 -4.21
C LYS A 205 -24.92 14.92 -4.74
N LEU A 206 -25.39 14.98 -5.98
CA LEU A 206 -26.09 16.14 -6.50
C LEU A 206 -27.43 16.30 -5.78
N VAL A 207 -27.59 17.37 -5.02
CA VAL A 207 -28.79 17.62 -4.20
C VAL A 207 -29.67 18.73 -4.77
N ASN A 208 -29.11 19.64 -5.57
CA ASN A 208 -29.86 20.70 -6.22
C ASN A 208 -29.21 21.11 -7.56
N THR A 209 -30.06 21.52 -8.50
CA THR A 209 -29.64 22.19 -9.74
C THR A 209 -30.56 23.37 -9.96
N GLU A 210 -30.01 24.58 -10.03
CA GLU A 210 -30.77 25.81 -10.18
C GLU A 210 -30.32 26.58 -11.42
N ILE A 211 -31.27 26.94 -12.29
CA ILE A 211 -30.99 27.73 -13.50
C ILE A 211 -31.34 29.19 -13.21
N ASN A 212 -30.32 30.06 -13.27
CA ASN A 212 -30.38 31.49 -12.97
C ASN A 212 -30.06 32.31 -14.24
N GLY A 213 -30.95 32.23 -15.23
CA GLY A 213 -30.78 32.95 -16.50
C GLY A 213 -29.70 32.33 -17.37
N GLU A 214 -28.57 33.01 -17.53
CA GLU A 214 -27.42 32.53 -18.34
C GLU A 214 -26.51 31.59 -17.56
N TRP A 215 -26.76 31.37 -16.27
CA TRP A 215 -25.94 30.55 -15.37
C TRP A 215 -26.75 29.40 -14.77
N THR A 216 -26.10 28.27 -14.52
CA THR A 216 -26.68 27.11 -13.82
C THR A 216 -25.77 26.73 -12.66
N THR A 217 -26.34 26.60 -11.47
CA THR A 217 -25.64 26.19 -10.26
C THR A 217 -25.94 24.72 -9.96
N TYR A 218 -24.89 23.93 -9.78
CA TYR A 218 -24.96 22.54 -9.33
C TYR A 218 -24.46 22.45 -7.90
N HIS A 219 -25.29 21.92 -6.99
CA HIS A 219 -24.94 21.77 -5.58
C HIS A 219 -24.73 20.30 -5.25
N TRP A 220 -23.52 19.97 -4.83
CA TRP A 220 -23.06 18.64 -4.49
C TRP A 220 -22.75 18.53 -2.99
N GLN A 221 -22.96 17.35 -2.43
CA GLN A 221 -22.73 17.04 -1.01
C GLN A 221 -21.92 15.77 -0.87
N GLU A 222 -20.68 15.91 -0.40
CA GLU A 222 -19.83 14.82 0.07
C GLU A 222 -19.96 14.74 1.60
N ARG A 223 -20.30 13.56 2.12
CA ARG A 223 -20.56 13.31 3.54
C ARG A 223 -19.67 12.22 4.12
N TYR A 224 -18.67 11.76 3.36
CA TYR A 224 -17.56 11.01 3.90
C TYR A 224 -16.30 11.88 4.00
N PRO A 225 -15.39 11.55 4.92
CA PRO A 225 -14.17 12.33 5.06
C PRO A 225 -13.33 12.30 3.78
N ILE A 226 -12.85 13.46 3.36
CA ILE A 226 -12.19 13.68 2.06
C ILE A 226 -10.91 14.51 2.23
N ALA A 227 -9.84 14.12 1.53
CA ALA A 227 -8.61 14.90 1.46
C ALA A 227 -8.77 16.02 0.42
N THR A 228 -8.09 17.15 0.62
CA THR A 228 -8.30 18.35 -0.21
C THR A 228 -7.96 18.14 -1.68
N TYR A 229 -6.98 17.28 -1.99
CA TYR A 229 -6.58 16.98 -3.37
C TYR A 229 -7.62 16.15 -4.15
N LEU A 230 -8.55 15.48 -3.44
CA LEU A 230 -9.59 14.62 -4.01
C LEU A 230 -10.87 15.37 -4.39
N VAL A 231 -10.96 16.66 -4.04
CA VAL A 231 -12.11 17.50 -4.42
C VAL A 231 -12.08 17.75 -5.93
N SER A 232 -13.20 17.45 -6.57
CA SER A 232 -13.34 17.38 -8.02
C SER A 232 -14.16 18.53 -8.60
N VAL A 233 -13.67 19.08 -9.70
CA VAL A 233 -14.42 19.90 -10.63
C VAL A 233 -14.26 19.28 -12.00
N ALA A 234 -15.36 18.88 -12.64
CA ALA A 234 -15.38 18.40 -14.02
C ALA A 234 -16.56 19.04 -14.77
N ILE A 235 -16.26 19.92 -15.73
CA ILE A 235 -17.27 20.74 -16.41
C ILE A 235 -17.12 20.63 -17.93
N TYR A 236 -18.20 20.19 -18.57
CA TYR A 236 -18.32 20.05 -20.02
C TYR A 236 -19.81 19.88 -20.38
N PRO A 237 -20.27 20.09 -21.63
CA PRO A 237 -21.59 19.63 -22.07
C PRO A 237 -21.64 18.09 -22.22
N TYR A 238 -21.53 17.37 -21.10
CA TYR A 238 -21.48 15.91 -21.08
C TYR A 238 -22.77 15.24 -21.57
N THR A 239 -22.62 14.08 -22.19
CA THR A 239 -23.68 13.07 -22.21
C THR A 239 -23.60 12.27 -20.91
N VAL A 240 -24.72 12.15 -20.19
CA VAL A 240 -24.75 11.46 -18.89
C VAL A 240 -25.50 10.13 -19.00
N PHE A 241 -24.92 9.05 -18.50
CA PHE A 241 -25.61 7.78 -18.33
C PHE A 241 -25.37 7.17 -16.94
N TYR A 242 -26.22 6.22 -16.58
CA TYR A 242 -26.26 5.65 -15.24
C TYR A 242 -26.21 4.12 -15.28
N ASP A 243 -25.63 3.53 -14.24
CA ASP A 243 -25.74 2.11 -13.93
C ASP A 243 -25.95 1.94 -12.41
N TRP A 244 -26.05 0.71 -11.93
CA TRP A 244 -26.29 0.41 -10.53
C TRP A 244 -25.43 -0.76 -10.05
N TYR A 245 -24.69 -0.54 -8.97
CA TYR A 245 -24.00 -1.59 -8.24
C TYR A 245 -24.90 -2.17 -7.15
N LYS A 246 -25.22 -3.46 -7.24
CA LYS A 246 -26.10 -4.16 -6.28
C LYS A 246 -25.28 -4.89 -5.23
N TYR A 247 -25.10 -4.25 -4.08
CA TYR A 247 -24.39 -4.83 -2.93
C TYR A 247 -25.28 -5.72 -2.05
N SER A 248 -26.61 -5.68 -2.23
CA SER A 248 -27.51 -6.61 -1.54
C SER A 248 -28.74 -6.95 -2.40
N PRO A 249 -29.53 -7.97 -2.02
CA PRO A 249 -30.76 -8.30 -2.74
C PRO A 249 -31.81 -7.19 -2.78
N ILE A 250 -31.73 -6.20 -1.89
CA ILE A 250 -32.75 -5.16 -1.71
C ILE A 250 -32.21 -3.73 -1.86
N ASP A 251 -30.91 -3.57 -2.13
CA ASP A 251 -30.27 -2.27 -2.11
C ASP A 251 -29.15 -2.17 -3.15
N SER A 252 -28.89 -0.95 -3.60
CA SER A 252 -27.95 -0.66 -4.68
C SER A 252 -27.46 0.78 -4.64
N MET A 253 -26.20 0.98 -5.04
CA MET A 253 -25.59 2.28 -5.20
C MET A 253 -25.65 2.71 -6.67
N ARG A 254 -25.97 3.99 -6.92
CA ARG A 254 -25.99 4.56 -8.27
C ARG A 254 -24.56 4.76 -8.79
N LEU A 255 -24.34 4.40 -10.05
CA LEU A 255 -23.16 4.75 -10.82
C LEU A 255 -23.49 5.85 -11.82
N GLU A 256 -22.64 6.87 -11.93
CA GLU A 256 -22.86 8.05 -12.79
C GLU A 256 -21.68 8.26 -13.74
N TYR A 257 -21.94 8.41 -15.04
CA TYR A 257 -20.88 8.59 -16.03
C TYR A 257 -21.14 9.85 -16.85
N TYR A 258 -20.18 10.76 -16.82
CA TYR A 258 -20.18 12.03 -17.54
C TYR A 258 -19.18 11.91 -18.69
N VAL A 259 -19.67 11.74 -19.91
CA VAL A 259 -18.83 11.40 -21.06
C VAL A 259 -18.94 12.43 -22.17
N PHE A 260 -17.86 12.62 -22.92
CA PHE A 260 -17.88 13.43 -24.11
C PHE A 260 -18.89 12.85 -25.11
N PRO A 261 -19.80 13.67 -25.70
CA PRO A 261 -20.87 13.16 -26.56
C PRO A 261 -20.38 12.31 -27.74
N ASP A 262 -19.25 12.66 -28.34
CA ASP A 262 -18.62 11.94 -29.47
C ASP A 262 -17.75 10.75 -29.03
N ASN A 263 -17.59 10.54 -27.72
CA ASN A 263 -16.87 9.41 -27.16
C ASN A 263 -17.76 8.36 -26.48
N TYR A 264 -19.04 8.66 -26.27
CA TYR A 264 -20.02 7.77 -25.62
C TYR A 264 -19.95 6.32 -26.12
N ASP A 265 -20.06 6.09 -27.43
CA ASP A 265 -20.08 4.75 -28.03
C ASP A 265 -18.77 3.97 -27.82
N LYS A 266 -17.65 4.66 -27.58
CA LYS A 266 -16.34 4.03 -27.37
C LYS A 266 -16.15 3.59 -25.92
N VAL A 267 -16.62 4.40 -24.97
CA VAL A 267 -16.34 4.20 -23.54
C VAL A 267 -17.40 3.36 -22.82
N GLN A 268 -18.65 3.39 -23.31
CA GLN A 268 -19.81 2.81 -22.61
C GLN A 268 -19.58 1.36 -22.19
N ASN A 269 -19.03 0.52 -23.07
CA ASN A 269 -18.84 -0.91 -22.79
C ASN A 269 -17.89 -1.14 -21.60
N ASN A 270 -16.75 -0.44 -21.57
CA ASN A 270 -15.77 -0.64 -20.51
C ASN A 270 -16.17 0.06 -19.22
N TYR A 271 -16.79 1.24 -19.28
CA TYR A 271 -17.33 1.91 -18.09
C TYR A 271 -18.46 1.08 -17.45
N SER A 272 -19.23 0.33 -18.23
CA SER A 272 -20.26 -0.56 -17.69
C SER A 272 -19.70 -1.75 -16.89
N LEU A 273 -18.40 -2.06 -17.02
CA LEU A 273 -17.73 -3.09 -16.21
C LEU A 273 -17.42 -2.61 -14.79
N THR A 274 -17.50 -1.30 -14.52
CA THR A 274 -17.19 -0.74 -13.19
C THR A 274 -17.98 -1.40 -12.06
N LYS A 275 -19.26 -1.76 -12.27
CA LYS A 275 -20.04 -2.47 -11.24
C LYS A 275 -19.46 -3.85 -10.89
N ASP A 276 -18.90 -4.55 -11.88
CA ASP A 276 -18.29 -5.87 -11.69
C ASP A 276 -16.92 -5.71 -11.03
N MET A 277 -16.18 -4.66 -11.40
CA MET A 277 -14.92 -4.30 -10.75
C MET A 277 -15.13 -3.88 -9.29
N ILE A 278 -16.19 -3.13 -8.96
CA ILE A 278 -16.54 -2.79 -7.57
C ILE A 278 -16.76 -4.08 -6.77
N GLY A 279 -17.55 -5.02 -7.30
CA GLY A 279 -17.76 -6.31 -6.65
C GLY A 279 -16.46 -7.11 -6.48
N ALA A 280 -15.57 -7.09 -7.48
CA ALA A 280 -14.28 -7.75 -7.42
C ALA A 280 -13.38 -7.20 -6.31
N MET A 281 -13.33 -5.87 -6.16
CA MET A 281 -12.56 -5.21 -5.11
C MET A 281 -13.23 -5.39 -3.75
N ALA A 282 -14.57 -5.31 -3.68
CA ALA A 282 -15.32 -5.51 -2.44
C ALA A 282 -15.09 -6.90 -1.83
N ASP A 283 -15.01 -7.94 -2.66
CA ASP A 283 -14.68 -9.31 -2.22
C ASP A 283 -13.29 -9.41 -1.55
N ARG A 284 -12.34 -8.54 -1.93
CA ARG A 284 -10.93 -8.60 -1.49
C ARG A 284 -10.61 -7.59 -0.39
N PHE A 285 -11.18 -6.39 -0.46
CA PHE A 285 -10.85 -5.24 0.40
C PHE A 285 -11.94 -4.89 1.42
N GLY A 286 -13.13 -5.47 1.29
CA GLY A 286 -14.34 -5.05 2.01
C GLY A 286 -15.22 -4.13 1.17
N GLU A 287 -16.49 -3.97 1.53
CA GLU A 287 -17.48 -3.23 0.72
C GLU A 287 -17.04 -1.79 0.38
N TYR A 288 -17.47 -1.31 -0.80
CA TYR A 288 -17.14 0.01 -1.33
C TYR A 288 -17.32 1.13 -0.29
N PRO A 289 -16.31 1.98 -0.07
CA PRO A 289 -16.27 2.81 1.12
C PRO A 289 -17.35 3.87 1.22
N PHE A 290 -17.75 4.40 0.07
CA PHE A 290 -18.68 5.52 -0.07
C PHE A 290 -20.08 5.06 -0.49
N ILE A 291 -20.48 3.84 -0.11
CA ILE A 291 -21.68 3.13 -0.60
C ILE A 291 -22.99 3.91 -0.47
N LYS A 292 -23.10 4.84 0.48
CA LYS A 292 -24.31 5.63 0.69
C LYS A 292 -24.45 6.77 -0.31
N GLU A 293 -23.43 7.05 -1.10
CA GLU A 293 -23.39 8.13 -2.08
C GLU A 293 -23.51 7.61 -3.51
N LYS A 294 -22.40 7.60 -4.24
CA LYS A 294 -22.29 7.16 -5.63
C LYS A 294 -20.86 6.72 -5.90
N TYR A 295 -20.66 6.14 -7.08
CA TYR A 295 -19.37 6.16 -7.76
C TYR A 295 -19.59 6.51 -9.23
N GLY A 296 -18.54 6.82 -9.97
CA GLY A 296 -18.70 7.23 -11.34
C GLY A 296 -17.42 7.73 -11.97
N HIS A 297 -17.52 8.11 -13.25
CA HIS A 297 -16.43 8.72 -13.97
C HIS A 297 -16.86 10.02 -14.66
N ALA A 298 -15.92 10.97 -14.78
CA ALA A 298 -16.05 12.11 -15.67
C ALA A 298 -14.90 12.13 -16.67
N GLU A 299 -15.19 12.21 -17.98
CA GLU A 299 -14.14 12.33 -18.97
C GLU A 299 -13.46 13.69 -18.91
N PHE A 300 -12.14 13.72 -19.06
CA PHE A 300 -11.37 14.96 -19.19
C PHE A 300 -10.27 14.85 -20.25
N THR A 301 -9.59 15.96 -20.54
CA THR A 301 -8.57 16.04 -21.60
C THR A 301 -7.18 15.61 -21.15
N TRP A 302 -6.96 15.42 -19.85
CA TRP A 302 -5.67 14.96 -19.33
C TRP A 302 -5.47 13.46 -19.59
N GLY A 303 -4.22 13.05 -19.86
CA GLY A 303 -3.91 11.66 -20.20
C GLY A 303 -3.67 10.80 -18.95
N GLY A 304 -4.54 9.81 -18.71
CA GLY A 304 -4.50 8.96 -17.52
C GLY A 304 -5.82 9.01 -16.76
N GLY A 305 -5.77 9.00 -15.43
CA GLY A 305 -6.90 9.26 -14.55
C GLY A 305 -6.50 10.08 -13.33
N MET A 306 -7.50 10.50 -12.57
CA MET A 306 -7.35 11.13 -11.26
C MET A 306 -8.46 10.60 -10.38
N GLU A 307 -8.11 10.03 -9.23
CA GLU A 307 -8.96 9.19 -8.41
C GLU A 307 -10.02 9.94 -7.59
N HIS A 308 -10.31 11.20 -7.92
CA HIS A 308 -11.29 12.06 -7.24
C HIS A 308 -12.45 11.26 -6.59
N GLN A 309 -12.57 11.40 -5.27
CA GLN A 309 -13.47 10.59 -4.45
C GLN A 309 -14.90 10.57 -4.99
N THR A 310 -15.47 9.37 -5.19
CA THR A 310 -16.82 9.13 -5.77
C THR A 310 -17.04 9.54 -7.24
N LEU A 311 -16.09 10.21 -7.89
CA LEU A 311 -16.20 10.63 -9.29
C LEU A 311 -14.80 10.75 -9.94
N THR A 312 -14.21 9.62 -10.31
CA THR A 312 -12.89 9.58 -10.96
C THR A 312 -12.90 10.37 -12.28
N SER A 313 -11.88 11.20 -12.51
CA SER A 313 -11.67 11.81 -13.82
C SER A 313 -10.87 10.86 -14.72
N LEU A 314 -11.30 10.63 -15.97
CA LEU A 314 -10.68 9.66 -16.88
C LEU A 314 -10.38 10.27 -18.26
N GLY A 315 -9.14 10.10 -18.72
CA GLY A 315 -8.71 10.41 -20.09
C GLY A 315 -8.67 9.19 -21.01
N GLY A 316 -9.05 8.02 -20.48
CA GLY A 316 -9.05 6.75 -21.18
C GLY A 316 -10.13 5.80 -20.66
N TYR A 317 -10.27 4.67 -21.34
CA TYR A 317 -11.34 3.70 -21.06
C TYR A 317 -10.84 2.25 -21.01
N SER A 318 -9.52 2.03 -20.87
CA SER A 318 -9.02 0.67 -20.70
C SER A 318 -9.49 0.07 -19.37
N GLU A 319 -9.78 -1.23 -19.35
CA GLU A 319 -10.17 -1.92 -18.10
C GLU A 319 -9.11 -1.76 -17.00
N GLY A 320 -7.83 -1.80 -17.35
CA GLY A 320 -6.74 -1.59 -16.40
C GLY A 320 -6.80 -0.21 -15.75
N LEU A 321 -6.96 0.85 -16.53
CA LEU A 321 -7.10 2.21 -16.01
C LEU A 321 -8.34 2.33 -15.11
N ILE A 322 -9.50 1.82 -15.53
CA ILE A 322 -10.71 1.89 -14.70
C ILE A 322 -10.52 1.15 -13.37
N ALA A 323 -9.89 -0.04 -13.41
CA ALA A 323 -9.59 -0.80 -12.19
C ALA A 323 -8.55 -0.13 -11.29
N HIS A 324 -7.59 0.58 -11.88
CA HIS A 324 -6.60 1.40 -11.16
C HIS A 324 -7.28 2.48 -10.35
N GLU A 325 -8.03 3.35 -11.03
CA GLU A 325 -8.71 4.48 -10.41
C GLU A 325 -9.80 4.06 -9.42
N LEU A 326 -10.47 2.94 -9.70
CA LEU A 326 -11.41 2.36 -8.75
C LEU A 326 -10.71 1.82 -7.50
N GLY A 327 -9.51 1.24 -7.64
CA GLY A 327 -8.71 0.74 -6.52
C GLY A 327 -8.42 1.84 -5.50
N HIS A 328 -8.19 3.06 -5.98
CA HIS A 328 -7.95 4.22 -5.13
C HIS A 328 -9.10 4.55 -4.17
N GLN A 329 -10.33 4.18 -4.50
CA GLN A 329 -11.47 4.43 -3.63
C GLN A 329 -11.29 3.77 -2.25
N TRP A 330 -10.61 2.62 -2.19
CA TRP A 330 -10.14 2.03 -0.92
C TRP A 330 -8.77 2.58 -0.49
N TRP A 331 -7.84 2.71 -1.43
CA TRP A 331 -6.42 2.97 -1.19
C TRP A 331 -5.95 4.28 -1.84
N GLY A 332 -6.09 5.38 -1.10
CA GLY A 332 -5.91 6.75 -1.62
C GLY A 332 -7.04 7.65 -1.13
N ASP A 333 -8.28 7.17 -1.23
CA ASP A 333 -9.43 7.94 -0.78
C ASP A 333 -9.84 7.55 0.63
N MET A 334 -10.35 6.33 0.83
CA MET A 334 -10.79 5.87 2.15
C MET A 334 -9.61 5.86 3.14
N ALA A 335 -8.49 5.24 2.80
CA ALA A 335 -7.24 5.32 3.54
C ALA A 335 -6.20 6.00 2.66
N THR A 336 -5.86 7.26 2.95
CA THR A 336 -4.92 8.07 2.15
C THR A 336 -3.53 8.05 2.74
N CYS A 337 -2.46 8.19 1.95
CA CYS A 337 -1.13 8.42 2.52
C CYS A 337 -1.11 9.66 3.44
N ALA A 338 -0.42 9.56 4.60
CA ALA A 338 -0.26 10.69 5.53
C ALA A 338 0.61 11.82 4.95
N SER A 339 1.42 11.51 3.95
CA SER A 339 2.17 12.46 3.17
C SER A 339 2.63 11.80 1.87
N PHE A 340 2.97 12.60 0.86
CA PHE A 340 3.41 12.08 -0.44
C PHE A 340 4.74 11.30 -0.39
N GLN A 341 5.47 11.33 0.73
CA GLN A 341 6.56 10.37 0.96
C GLN A 341 6.06 8.91 0.93
N HIS A 342 4.82 8.68 1.35
CA HIS A 342 4.16 7.38 1.42
C HIS A 342 3.20 7.12 0.25
N ILE A 343 3.29 7.88 -0.85
CA ILE A 343 2.36 7.80 -1.99
C ILE A 343 2.21 6.39 -2.59
N TRP A 344 3.21 5.52 -2.41
CA TRP A 344 3.13 4.11 -2.82
C TRP A 344 1.97 3.34 -2.18
N LEU A 345 1.48 3.76 -1.01
CA LEU A 345 0.29 3.18 -0.36
C LEU A 345 -0.99 3.44 -1.17
N ASN A 346 -1.02 4.54 -1.92
CA ASN A 346 -2.09 4.82 -2.88
C ASN A 346 -1.78 4.09 -4.20
N GLU A 347 -0.67 4.46 -4.82
CA GLU A 347 -0.34 4.11 -6.21
C GLU A 347 0.03 2.64 -6.42
N GLY A 348 0.74 2.04 -5.46
CA GLY A 348 1.09 0.63 -5.49
C GLY A 348 -0.14 -0.26 -5.35
N PHE A 349 -1.09 0.14 -4.51
CA PHE A 349 -2.36 -0.57 -4.31
C PHE A 349 -3.30 -0.42 -5.51
N ALA A 350 -3.42 0.77 -6.09
CA ALA A 350 -4.18 0.99 -7.32
C ALA A 350 -3.61 0.17 -8.48
N THR A 351 -2.29 0.21 -8.66
CA THR A 351 -1.59 -0.61 -9.68
C THR A 351 -1.79 -2.11 -9.45
N TYR A 352 -1.77 -2.58 -8.19
CA TYR A 352 -2.04 -3.99 -7.87
C TYR A 352 -3.51 -4.38 -8.10
N SER A 353 -4.44 -3.46 -7.91
CA SER A 353 -5.88 -3.66 -8.16
C SER A 353 -6.17 -3.99 -9.62
N GLU A 354 -5.38 -3.45 -10.56
CA GLU A 354 -5.46 -3.84 -11.97
C GLU A 354 -5.22 -5.35 -12.16
N ALA A 355 -4.20 -5.90 -11.49
CA ALA A 355 -3.85 -7.31 -11.59
C ALA A 355 -4.91 -8.21 -10.93
N LEU A 356 -5.49 -7.76 -9.81
CA LEU A 356 -6.61 -8.43 -9.15
C LEU A 356 -7.88 -8.44 -10.01
N TRP A 357 -8.14 -7.36 -10.77
CA TRP A 357 -9.24 -7.33 -11.73
C TRP A 357 -9.05 -8.42 -12.80
N TYR A 358 -7.87 -8.50 -13.42
CA TYR A 358 -7.60 -9.52 -14.42
C TYR A 358 -7.66 -10.94 -13.86
N GLU A 359 -7.20 -11.16 -12.61
CA GLU A 359 -7.37 -12.44 -11.89
C GLU A 359 -8.84 -12.83 -11.81
N LYS A 360 -9.70 -11.90 -11.36
CA LYS A 360 -11.14 -12.13 -11.15
C LYS A 360 -11.88 -12.33 -12.48
N ARG A 361 -11.64 -11.45 -13.44
CA ARG A 361 -12.33 -11.45 -14.75
C ARG A 361 -12.10 -12.76 -15.49
N ASP A 362 -10.85 -13.23 -15.49
CA ASP A 362 -10.46 -14.44 -16.22
C ASP A 362 -10.58 -15.70 -15.34
N ASN A 363 -10.83 -15.53 -14.03
CA ASN A 363 -10.79 -16.59 -13.02
C ASN A 363 -9.50 -17.42 -13.11
N ASN A 364 -8.36 -16.73 -13.27
CA ASN A 364 -7.07 -17.33 -13.56
C ASN A 364 -5.92 -16.49 -12.99
N VAL A 365 -5.13 -17.08 -12.08
CA VAL A 365 -3.96 -16.43 -11.48
C VAL A 365 -2.88 -16.07 -12.52
N GLN A 366 -2.82 -16.76 -13.65
CA GLN A 366 -1.87 -16.45 -14.72
C GLN A 366 -2.15 -15.08 -15.37
N SER A 367 -3.40 -14.61 -15.34
CA SER A 367 -3.72 -13.24 -15.80
C SER A 367 -3.15 -12.19 -14.84
N LEU A 368 -3.14 -12.46 -13.53
CA LEU A 368 -2.45 -11.63 -12.55
C LEU A 368 -0.94 -11.63 -12.80
N HIS A 369 -0.32 -12.80 -12.93
CA HIS A 369 1.12 -12.89 -13.20
C HIS A 369 1.52 -12.18 -14.49
N SER A 370 0.69 -12.28 -15.54
CA SER A 370 0.91 -11.55 -16.79
C SER A 370 0.87 -10.03 -16.59
N ARG A 371 -0.07 -9.52 -15.79
CA ARG A 371 -0.14 -8.08 -15.47
C ARG A 371 1.03 -7.64 -14.59
N MET A 372 1.38 -8.40 -13.56
CA MET A 372 2.52 -8.09 -12.71
C MET A 372 3.84 -8.08 -13.50
N ASN A 373 4.00 -9.03 -14.43
CA ASN A 373 5.16 -9.10 -15.30
C ASN A 373 5.31 -7.88 -16.22
N SER A 374 4.21 -7.23 -16.64
CA SER A 374 4.30 -5.96 -17.38
C SER A 374 4.77 -4.78 -16.52
N ASN A 375 4.69 -4.91 -15.20
CA ASN A 375 5.06 -3.88 -14.22
C ASN A 375 6.44 -4.16 -13.56
N LYS A 376 7.28 -5.03 -14.13
CA LYS A 376 8.62 -5.28 -13.60
C LYS A 376 9.50 -4.03 -13.71
N TYR A 377 10.02 -3.56 -12.57
CA TYR A 377 10.96 -2.44 -12.51
C TYR A 377 12.30 -2.86 -11.91
N TYR A 378 13.37 -2.58 -12.64
CA TYR A 378 14.74 -2.96 -12.30
C TYR A 378 15.69 -1.76 -12.23
N GLY A 379 15.16 -0.56 -12.09
CA GLY A 379 15.95 0.66 -11.90
C GLY A 379 16.35 0.86 -10.44
N SER A 380 17.17 1.89 -10.20
CA SER A 380 17.57 2.36 -8.87
C SER A 380 16.47 3.23 -8.23
N GLY A 381 16.61 3.52 -6.94
CA GLY A 381 15.70 4.36 -6.17
C GLY A 381 14.84 3.59 -5.17
N THR A 382 14.36 4.33 -4.19
CA THR A 382 13.48 3.88 -3.10
C THR A 382 12.02 4.08 -3.48
N ILE A 383 11.13 3.29 -2.89
CA ILE A 383 9.68 3.48 -3.04
C ILE A 383 9.21 4.61 -2.13
N PHE A 384 9.79 4.73 -0.93
CA PHE A 384 9.59 5.90 -0.09
C PHE A 384 10.21 7.12 -0.78
N VAL A 385 9.41 8.16 -1.00
CA VAL A 385 9.85 9.34 -1.74
C VAL A 385 10.63 10.26 -0.80
N GLU A 386 11.92 10.46 -1.06
CA GLU A 386 12.77 11.32 -0.23
C GLU A 386 12.51 12.81 -0.47
N ASP A 387 12.25 13.20 -1.73
CA ASP A 387 12.00 14.58 -2.14
C ASP A 387 10.58 14.74 -2.72
N THR A 388 9.69 15.30 -1.91
CA THR A 388 8.31 15.60 -2.27
C THR A 388 8.12 16.95 -2.95
N SER A 389 9.19 17.71 -3.22
CA SER A 389 9.09 18.96 -4.00
C SER A 389 8.97 18.71 -5.50
N SER A 390 9.29 17.50 -5.95
CA SER A 390 9.26 17.09 -7.35
C SER A 390 8.09 16.16 -7.63
N VAL A 391 7.14 16.63 -8.43
CA VAL A 391 5.99 15.82 -8.90
C VAL A 391 6.47 14.52 -9.56
N GLY A 392 7.54 14.56 -10.36
CA GLY A 392 8.09 13.35 -11.00
C GLY A 392 8.77 12.37 -10.03
N SER A 393 9.13 12.82 -8.84
CA SER A 393 9.65 11.93 -7.78
C SER A 393 8.52 11.30 -6.99
N ILE A 394 7.45 12.05 -6.72
CA ILE A 394 6.21 11.53 -6.12
C ILE A 394 5.58 10.49 -7.05
N PHE A 395 5.34 10.85 -8.31
CA PHE A 395 4.68 10.02 -9.31
C PHE A 395 5.68 9.35 -10.25
N ASN A 396 6.65 8.63 -9.66
CA ASN A 396 7.60 7.86 -10.43
C ASN A 396 6.99 6.52 -10.86
N GLY A 397 6.65 6.37 -12.14
CA GLY A 397 6.03 5.16 -12.67
C GLY A 397 6.79 3.85 -12.41
N GLY A 398 8.11 3.91 -12.23
CA GLY A 398 8.94 2.76 -11.86
C GLY A 398 8.87 2.39 -10.39
N LEU A 399 8.85 3.39 -9.51
CA LEU A 399 9.00 3.21 -8.06
C LEU A 399 7.63 3.21 -7.35
N SER A 400 6.87 4.30 -7.47
CA SER A 400 5.60 4.52 -6.76
C SER A 400 4.48 3.60 -7.25
N TYR A 401 4.57 3.11 -8.49
CA TYR A 401 3.55 2.27 -9.14
C TYR A 401 4.06 0.85 -9.35
N ALA A 402 5.01 0.67 -10.27
CA ALA A 402 5.47 -0.63 -10.73
C ALA A 402 6.13 -1.44 -9.60
N LYS A 403 7.23 -0.95 -9.01
CA LYS A 403 7.92 -1.63 -7.91
C LYS A 403 7.01 -1.75 -6.67
N ALA A 404 6.22 -0.73 -6.36
CA ALA A 404 5.26 -0.75 -5.24
C ALA A 404 4.19 -1.86 -5.37
N SER A 405 3.60 -2.04 -6.55
CA SER A 405 2.66 -3.14 -6.79
C SER A 405 3.32 -4.52 -6.64
N TRP A 406 4.61 -4.63 -7.00
CA TRP A 406 5.39 -5.84 -6.77
C TRP A 406 5.62 -6.13 -5.29
N VAL A 407 5.71 -5.11 -4.43
CA VAL A 407 5.79 -5.31 -2.97
C VAL A 407 4.53 -6.00 -2.45
N LEU A 408 3.35 -5.57 -2.89
CA LEU A 408 2.08 -6.23 -2.50
C LEU A 408 1.99 -7.65 -3.04
N HIS A 409 2.39 -7.87 -4.29
CA HIS A 409 2.43 -9.20 -4.91
C HIS A 409 3.38 -10.17 -4.18
N MET A 410 4.59 -9.72 -3.86
CA MET A 410 5.56 -10.48 -3.08
C MET A 410 5.06 -10.74 -1.65
N LEU A 411 4.44 -9.74 -1.03
CA LEU A 411 3.88 -9.88 0.31
C LEU A 411 2.76 -10.94 0.34
N ARG A 412 1.88 -10.97 -0.67
CA ARG A 412 0.86 -12.02 -0.83
C ARG A 412 1.48 -13.41 -0.88
N HIS A 413 2.62 -13.57 -1.54
CA HIS A 413 3.33 -14.85 -1.56
C HIS A 413 3.94 -15.21 -0.20
N ILE A 414 4.54 -14.24 0.49
CA ILE A 414 5.17 -14.42 1.81
C ILE A 414 4.16 -14.85 2.87
N VAL A 415 3.03 -14.14 3.00
CA VAL A 415 2.05 -14.40 4.06
C VAL A 415 0.94 -15.38 3.63
N GLY A 416 0.83 -15.65 2.33
CA GLY A 416 -0.21 -16.46 1.72
C GLY A 416 -1.54 -15.72 1.54
N ASP A 417 -2.34 -16.16 0.57
CA ASP A 417 -3.60 -15.51 0.15
C ASP A 417 -4.56 -15.20 1.29
N SER A 418 -4.78 -16.15 2.21
CA SER A 418 -5.76 -15.98 3.28
C SER A 418 -5.36 -14.87 4.27
N ALA A 419 -4.11 -14.88 4.72
CA ALA A 419 -3.62 -13.83 5.62
C ALA A 419 -3.49 -12.50 4.88
N PHE A 420 -3.12 -12.52 3.60
CA PHE A 420 -2.97 -11.30 2.81
C PHE A 420 -4.29 -10.53 2.69
N PHE A 421 -5.34 -11.16 2.18
CA PHE A 421 -6.63 -10.46 2.01
C PHE A 421 -7.34 -10.17 3.33
N ALA A 422 -7.17 -11.01 4.36
CA ALA A 422 -7.63 -10.68 5.70
C ALA A 422 -6.90 -9.45 6.27
N GLY A 423 -5.59 -9.34 6.01
CA GLY A 423 -4.78 -8.18 6.38
C GLY A 423 -5.21 -6.91 5.66
N LEU A 424 -5.53 -6.99 4.37
CA LEU A 424 -6.07 -5.84 3.63
C LEU A 424 -7.42 -5.37 4.19
N GLN A 425 -8.33 -6.30 4.49
CA GLN A 425 -9.63 -5.95 5.09
C GLN A 425 -9.47 -5.29 6.47
N GLU A 426 -8.65 -5.88 7.35
CA GLU A 426 -8.36 -5.29 8.67
C GLU A 426 -7.68 -3.93 8.55
N TYR A 427 -6.76 -3.77 7.60
CA TYR A 427 -6.09 -2.49 7.34
C TYR A 427 -7.11 -1.42 6.92
N GLY A 428 -8.00 -1.77 5.98
CA GLY A 428 -9.10 -0.91 5.54
C GLY A 428 -10.05 -0.53 6.67
N ASP A 429 -10.44 -1.48 7.53
CA ASP A 429 -11.35 -1.24 8.65
C ASP A 429 -10.71 -0.38 9.76
N ARG A 430 -9.45 -0.66 10.10
CA ARG A 430 -8.72 0.03 11.17
C ARG A 430 -8.38 1.47 10.82
N TYR A 431 -8.05 1.72 9.56
CA TYR A 431 -7.65 3.02 9.04
C TYR A 431 -8.69 3.67 8.13
N ARG A 432 -9.93 3.18 8.18
CA ARG A 432 -11.05 3.75 7.45
C ARG A 432 -11.17 5.25 7.71
N PHE A 433 -11.11 6.04 6.64
CA PHE A 433 -11.18 7.50 6.65
C PHE A 433 -10.03 8.20 7.37
N LYS A 434 -8.87 7.56 7.49
CA LYS A 434 -7.67 8.12 8.10
C LYS A 434 -6.55 8.26 7.07
N SER A 435 -5.54 9.04 7.45
CA SER A 435 -4.29 9.11 6.73
C SER A 435 -3.24 8.18 7.36
N VAL A 436 -2.46 7.49 6.53
CA VAL A 436 -1.64 6.33 6.93
C VAL A 436 -0.19 6.40 6.50
N VAL A 437 0.69 5.78 7.30
CA VAL A 437 2.12 5.60 7.00
C VAL A 437 2.44 4.13 6.72
N THR A 438 3.58 3.87 6.08
CA THR A 438 4.05 2.52 5.72
C THR A 438 4.01 1.55 6.91
N GLU A 439 4.44 2.01 8.08
CA GLU A 439 4.56 1.20 9.29
C GLU A 439 3.20 0.67 9.75
N GLN A 440 2.13 1.46 9.60
CA GLN A 440 0.80 1.05 9.98
C GLN A 440 0.26 -0.10 9.11
N PHE A 441 0.59 -0.09 7.81
CA PHE A 441 0.28 -1.22 6.94
C PHE A 441 1.08 -2.46 7.33
N ARG A 442 2.39 -2.32 7.52
CA ARG A 442 3.25 -3.43 8.00
C ARG A 442 2.69 -4.03 9.29
N ASP A 443 2.41 -3.21 10.30
CA ASP A 443 1.99 -3.68 11.63
C ASP A 443 0.68 -4.49 11.55
N VAL A 444 -0.27 -4.12 10.68
CA VAL A 444 -1.48 -4.92 10.43
C VAL A 444 -1.14 -6.27 9.78
N MET A 445 -0.26 -6.26 8.79
CA MET A 445 0.12 -7.48 8.10
C MET A 445 0.88 -8.44 9.02
N GLU A 446 1.75 -7.93 9.90
CA GLU A 446 2.44 -8.72 10.93
C GLU A 446 1.45 -9.30 11.95
N GLU A 447 0.48 -8.49 12.41
CA GLU A 447 -0.55 -8.94 13.34
C GLU A 447 -1.40 -10.08 12.77
N ILE A 448 -1.85 -9.95 11.52
CA ILE A 448 -2.73 -10.94 10.87
C ILE A 448 -1.98 -12.19 10.43
N SER A 449 -0.75 -12.04 9.91
CA SER A 449 0.05 -13.18 9.46
C SER A 449 0.77 -13.90 10.60
N GLY A 450 1.08 -13.20 11.70
CA GLY A 450 1.96 -13.67 12.76
C GLY A 450 3.44 -13.70 12.38
N MET A 451 3.82 -13.11 11.24
CA MET A 451 5.19 -13.06 10.74
C MET A 451 5.86 -11.72 11.08
N ASP A 452 7.17 -11.73 11.32
CA ASP A 452 8.00 -10.52 11.35
C ASP A 452 8.34 -10.10 9.91
N LEU A 453 7.89 -8.92 9.51
CA LEU A 453 8.01 -8.36 8.17
C LEU A 453 8.96 -7.15 8.13
N ASP A 454 9.61 -6.79 9.24
CA ASP A 454 10.49 -5.62 9.33
C ASP A 454 11.55 -5.64 8.22
N SER A 455 12.23 -6.78 8.04
CA SER A 455 13.28 -6.91 7.01
C SER A 455 12.75 -6.81 5.58
N PHE A 456 11.52 -7.26 5.34
CA PHE A 456 10.89 -7.18 4.01
C PHE A 456 10.60 -5.71 3.66
N PHE A 457 9.91 -4.99 4.54
CA PHE A 457 9.58 -3.58 4.31
C PHE A 457 10.85 -2.71 4.23
N GLU A 458 11.83 -2.95 5.10
CA GLU A 458 13.11 -2.23 5.06
C GLU A 458 13.80 -2.39 3.70
N ARG A 459 13.89 -3.62 3.18
CA ARG A 459 14.57 -3.87 1.92
C ARG A 459 13.82 -3.36 0.70
N TRP A 460 12.50 -3.54 0.67
CA TRP A 460 11.72 -3.29 -0.54
C TRP A 460 11.17 -1.87 -0.64
N ILE A 461 10.85 -1.23 0.49
CA ILE A 461 10.33 0.15 0.51
C ILE A 461 11.45 1.18 0.64
N TYR A 462 12.30 1.03 1.65
CA TYR A 462 13.37 1.97 1.98
C TYR A 462 14.71 1.63 1.30
N GLY A 463 14.85 0.41 0.80
CA GLY A 463 16.02 -0.05 0.06
C GLY A 463 15.88 0.04 -1.46
N GLU A 464 17.02 -0.06 -2.13
CA GLU A 464 17.14 -0.04 -3.58
C GLU A 464 17.41 -1.44 -4.17
N TYR A 465 17.19 -1.57 -5.48
CA TYR A 465 17.46 -2.77 -6.27
C TYR A 465 16.57 -3.98 -5.93
N TYR A 466 17.04 -5.17 -6.30
CA TYR A 466 16.34 -6.45 -6.32
C TYR A 466 17.38 -7.59 -6.27
N PRO A 467 17.01 -8.82 -5.87
CA PRO A 467 17.93 -9.95 -5.85
C PRO A 467 18.29 -10.41 -7.27
N ILE A 468 19.56 -10.77 -7.44
CA ILE A 468 20.09 -11.42 -8.64
C ILE A 468 20.59 -12.80 -8.23
N TYR A 469 19.93 -13.85 -8.70
CA TYR A 469 20.23 -15.22 -8.33
C TYR A 469 21.14 -15.90 -9.34
N ASN A 470 22.23 -16.47 -8.84
CA ASN A 470 22.95 -17.57 -9.46
C ASN A 470 22.59 -18.87 -8.76
N VAL A 471 22.17 -19.86 -9.54
CA VAL A 471 21.74 -21.15 -9.02
C VAL A 471 22.60 -22.26 -9.58
N THR A 472 23.17 -23.06 -8.69
CA THR A 472 23.88 -24.29 -9.03
C THR A 472 23.12 -25.46 -8.42
N TYR A 473 22.86 -26.51 -9.18
CA TYR A 473 22.16 -27.69 -8.66
C TYR A 473 22.77 -29.02 -9.07
N ASN A 474 22.54 -30.03 -8.23
CA ASN A 474 22.92 -31.42 -8.46
C ASN A 474 21.81 -32.33 -7.94
N PHE A 475 21.64 -33.48 -8.57
CA PHE A 475 20.76 -34.53 -8.09
C PHE A 475 21.57 -35.79 -7.76
N SER A 476 21.54 -36.21 -6.50
CA SER A 476 22.15 -37.48 -6.09
C SER A 476 21.39 -38.09 -4.91
N ASN A 477 21.38 -39.42 -4.82
CA ASN A 477 20.78 -40.16 -3.69
C ASN A 477 19.33 -39.77 -3.35
N ASN A 478 18.47 -39.61 -4.36
CA ASN A 478 17.08 -39.15 -4.20
C ASN A 478 16.93 -37.77 -3.53
N SER A 479 17.97 -36.93 -3.64
CA SER A 479 17.96 -35.55 -3.16
C SER A 479 18.45 -34.60 -4.24
N LEU A 480 17.74 -33.48 -4.38
CA LEU A 480 18.13 -32.33 -5.18
C LEU A 480 18.85 -31.34 -4.26
N PHE A 481 20.11 -31.08 -4.54
CA PHE A 481 20.92 -30.06 -3.87
C PHE A 481 20.86 -28.80 -4.71
N VAL A 482 20.40 -27.69 -4.12
CA VAL A 482 20.29 -26.40 -4.80
C VAL A 482 21.04 -25.35 -4.01
N LEU A 483 22.13 -24.84 -4.57
CA LEU A 483 22.89 -23.72 -4.05
C LEU A 483 22.37 -22.44 -4.70
N VAL A 484 21.77 -21.56 -3.90
CA VAL A 484 21.30 -20.24 -4.33
C VAL A 484 22.28 -19.18 -3.83
N GLU A 485 22.77 -18.34 -4.75
CA GLU A 485 23.65 -17.21 -4.44
C GLU A 485 23.06 -15.89 -4.93
N GLN A 486 22.93 -14.91 -4.03
CA GLN A 486 22.59 -13.53 -4.34
C GLN A 486 23.84 -12.71 -4.69
N THR A 487 23.94 -12.24 -5.93
CA THR A 487 25.16 -11.61 -6.48
C THR A 487 25.13 -10.09 -6.51
N GLN A 488 23.98 -9.47 -6.24
CA GLN A 488 23.89 -8.01 -6.19
C GLN A 488 24.77 -7.43 -5.07
N ALA A 489 25.30 -6.22 -5.29
CA ALA A 489 26.20 -5.54 -4.34
C ALA A 489 25.49 -5.02 -3.08
N SER A 490 24.17 -4.77 -3.16
CA SER A 490 23.36 -4.38 -2.01
C SER A 490 23.21 -5.54 -1.01
N GLU A 491 22.57 -5.27 0.13
CA GLU A 491 22.24 -6.32 1.09
C GLU A 491 21.30 -7.37 0.49
N ILE A 492 21.18 -8.50 1.18
CA ILE A 492 20.37 -9.62 0.71
C ILE A 492 18.88 -9.31 0.83
N PHE A 493 18.09 -9.91 -0.05
CA PHE A 493 16.62 -9.91 0.03
C PHE A 493 16.16 -11.27 0.54
N LYS A 494 15.57 -11.29 1.75
CA LYS A 494 14.99 -12.52 2.29
C LYS A 494 13.67 -12.79 1.59
N MET A 495 13.57 -13.90 0.86
CA MET A 495 12.38 -14.24 0.08
C MET A 495 12.15 -15.76 0.03
N PRO A 496 10.88 -16.21 0.04
CA PRO A 496 10.51 -17.54 -0.40
C PRO A 496 10.75 -17.67 -1.91
N ILE A 497 11.37 -18.77 -2.32
CA ILE A 497 11.70 -19.12 -3.70
C ILE A 497 11.04 -20.45 -4.04
N ASP A 498 10.12 -20.42 -5.00
CA ASP A 498 9.53 -21.63 -5.58
C ASP A 498 10.53 -22.32 -6.50
N ILE A 499 11.03 -23.49 -6.11
CA ILE A 499 11.89 -24.33 -6.95
C ILE A 499 11.02 -25.42 -7.56
N LYS A 500 10.82 -25.38 -8.87
CA LYS A 500 10.08 -26.41 -9.61
C LYS A 500 11.03 -27.38 -10.28
N ALA A 501 10.92 -28.67 -10.00
CA ALA A 501 11.54 -29.71 -10.81
C ALA A 501 10.52 -30.32 -11.78
N THR A 502 10.92 -30.45 -13.04
CA THR A 502 10.24 -31.30 -14.03
C THR A 502 11.03 -32.61 -14.14
N PHE A 503 10.35 -33.74 -14.03
CA PHE A 503 10.96 -35.06 -14.15
C PHE A 503 10.92 -35.58 -15.59
N THR A 504 11.71 -36.61 -15.87
CA THR A 504 11.76 -37.26 -17.20
C THR A 504 10.43 -37.88 -17.65
N ASP A 505 9.50 -38.11 -16.74
CA ASP A 505 8.14 -38.58 -17.03
C ASP A 505 7.11 -37.43 -17.09
N GLU A 506 7.59 -36.19 -17.25
CA GLU A 506 6.82 -34.94 -17.37
C GLU A 506 6.05 -34.52 -16.12
N SER A 507 6.08 -35.32 -15.05
CA SER A 507 5.52 -34.89 -13.76
C SER A 507 6.34 -33.75 -13.16
N GLU A 508 5.68 -32.90 -12.37
CA GLU A 508 6.30 -31.72 -11.74
C GLU A 508 6.20 -31.79 -10.21
N LEU A 509 7.17 -31.17 -9.53
CA LEU A 509 7.18 -31.00 -8.09
C LEU A 509 7.77 -29.63 -7.74
N ILE A 510 7.09 -28.91 -6.84
CA ILE A 510 7.52 -27.60 -6.34
C ILE A 510 7.91 -27.73 -4.86
N TRP A 511 9.02 -27.10 -4.49
CA TRP A 511 9.42 -26.81 -3.11
C TRP A 511 9.52 -25.31 -2.93
N ILE A 512 9.16 -24.79 -1.76
CA ILE A 512 9.35 -23.38 -1.41
C ILE A 512 10.48 -23.27 -0.41
N VAL A 513 11.53 -22.53 -0.76
CA VAL A 513 12.72 -22.36 0.09
C VAL A 513 12.90 -20.88 0.45
N GLU A 514 13.17 -20.59 1.71
CA GLU A 514 13.46 -19.23 2.20
C GLU A 514 14.94 -19.01 1.96
N ASN A 515 15.30 -18.10 1.07
CA ASN A 515 16.68 -17.66 0.96
C ASN A 515 16.95 -16.56 1.99
N THR A 516 17.66 -16.92 3.05
CA THR A 516 17.87 -16.08 4.24
C THR A 516 19.28 -15.52 4.35
N ILE A 517 20.23 -16.06 3.58
CA ILE A 517 21.63 -15.65 3.53
C ILE A 517 22.14 -15.55 2.09
N ARG A 518 23.27 -14.85 1.89
CA ARG A 518 23.80 -14.54 0.55
C ARG A 518 24.06 -15.78 -0.31
N LYS A 519 24.52 -16.87 0.29
CA LYS A 519 24.83 -18.13 -0.37
C LYS A 519 24.32 -19.27 0.48
N GLU A 520 23.30 -19.97 0.02
CA GLU A 520 22.54 -20.93 0.82
C GLU A 520 22.32 -22.25 0.06
N LEU A 521 22.56 -23.37 0.74
CA LEU A 521 22.37 -24.71 0.18
C LEU A 521 21.07 -25.33 0.70
N PHE A 522 20.20 -25.72 -0.22
CA PHE A 522 18.96 -26.44 0.06
C PHE A 522 19.09 -27.90 -0.35
N THR A 523 18.63 -28.80 0.53
CA THR A 523 18.53 -30.23 0.22
C THR A 523 17.07 -30.60 0.13
N LEU A 524 16.62 -30.93 -1.08
CA LEU A 524 15.21 -31.12 -1.42
C LEU A 524 14.95 -32.60 -1.71
N PRO A 525 14.01 -33.26 -1.00
CA PRO A 525 13.75 -34.67 -1.20
C PRO A 525 13.04 -34.92 -2.53
N VAL A 526 13.55 -35.87 -3.32
CA VAL A 526 12.99 -36.29 -4.60
C VAL A 526 12.35 -37.67 -4.44
N PRO A 527 11.13 -37.92 -4.95
CA PRO A 527 10.50 -39.23 -4.84
C PRO A 527 11.33 -40.33 -5.49
N GLU A 528 11.36 -41.51 -4.88
CA GLU A 528 12.12 -42.65 -5.37
C GLU A 528 11.75 -43.00 -6.83
N GLY A 529 12.77 -43.25 -7.66
CA GLY A 529 12.59 -43.57 -9.08
C GLY A 529 12.34 -42.36 -9.99
N LYS A 530 12.19 -41.15 -9.45
CA LYS A 530 12.12 -39.92 -10.25
C LYS A 530 13.52 -39.46 -10.66
N ILE A 531 13.65 -39.04 -11.91
CA ILE A 531 14.87 -38.44 -12.47
C ILE A 531 14.55 -37.02 -12.89
N ILE A 532 15.26 -36.05 -12.35
CA ILE A 532 15.08 -34.63 -12.67
C ILE A 532 15.59 -34.37 -14.09
N GLN A 533 14.73 -33.77 -14.92
CA GLN A 533 15.08 -33.32 -16.27
C GLN A 533 15.58 -31.87 -16.25
N LYS A 534 14.91 -31.00 -15.49
CA LYS A 534 15.28 -29.59 -15.31
C LYS A 534 14.72 -29.06 -14.00
N ILE A 535 15.28 -27.95 -13.54
CA ILE A 535 14.67 -27.11 -12.50
C ILE A 535 14.39 -25.71 -13.03
N GLU A 536 13.38 -25.06 -12.47
CA GLU A 536 13.00 -23.68 -12.70
C GLU A 536 12.93 -22.94 -11.36
N ILE A 537 13.30 -21.66 -11.36
CA ILE A 537 13.41 -20.83 -10.15
C ILE A 537 12.36 -19.73 -10.20
N ASP A 538 11.42 -19.82 -9.27
CA ASP A 538 10.20 -19.04 -9.16
C ASP A 538 9.50 -18.90 -10.53
N PRO A 539 8.96 -20.01 -11.05
CA PRO A 539 8.45 -20.12 -12.43
C PRO A 539 7.18 -19.31 -12.67
N ASP A 540 6.43 -18.99 -11.62
CA ASP A 540 5.22 -18.16 -11.69
C ASP A 540 5.52 -16.67 -11.39
N ASP A 541 6.79 -16.29 -11.22
CA ASP A 541 7.21 -14.90 -10.98
C ASP A 541 6.50 -14.27 -9.75
N TRP A 542 6.65 -14.90 -8.58
CA TRP A 542 6.26 -14.30 -7.30
C TRP A 542 7.25 -13.25 -6.80
N ILE A 543 8.50 -13.30 -7.24
CA ILE A 543 9.58 -12.41 -6.80
C ILE A 543 9.99 -11.46 -7.92
N LEU A 544 10.11 -10.17 -7.60
CA LEU A 544 10.79 -9.20 -8.45
C LEU A 544 12.31 -9.48 -8.45
N LYS A 545 12.77 -10.35 -9.34
CA LYS A 545 14.15 -10.87 -9.35
C LYS A 545 14.78 -10.88 -10.74
N LYS A 546 16.09 -11.09 -10.79
CA LYS A 546 16.76 -11.66 -11.97
C LYS A 546 17.38 -13.01 -11.63
N VAL A 547 17.41 -13.90 -12.62
CA VAL A 547 18.15 -15.17 -12.56
C VAL A 547 19.23 -15.10 -13.63
N ASP A 548 20.48 -14.94 -13.22
CA ASP A 548 21.62 -14.76 -14.12
C ASP A 548 22.09 -16.10 -14.70
N SER A 549 22.07 -17.16 -13.89
CA SER A 549 22.42 -18.50 -14.33
C SER A 549 21.75 -19.60 -13.51
N ILE A 550 21.43 -20.70 -14.20
CA ILE A 550 21.06 -21.98 -13.59
C ILE A 550 22.02 -23.02 -14.19
N THR A 551 22.92 -23.57 -13.38
CA THR A 551 23.95 -24.52 -13.84
C THR A 551 23.88 -25.84 -13.10
N ILE A 552 24.17 -26.93 -13.80
CA ILE A 552 24.35 -28.26 -13.19
C ILE A 552 25.83 -28.40 -12.83
N ASP A 553 26.13 -28.74 -11.59
CA ASP A 553 27.49 -29.05 -11.15
C ASP A 553 27.50 -30.33 -10.32
N GLU A 554 28.10 -31.38 -10.86
CA GLU A 554 28.21 -32.68 -10.17
C GLU A 554 29.10 -32.61 -8.91
N GLN A 555 29.89 -31.54 -8.74
CA GLN A 555 30.83 -31.33 -7.63
C GLN A 555 30.40 -30.23 -6.65
N ILE A 556 29.12 -29.86 -6.56
CA ILE A 556 28.64 -28.96 -5.50
C ILE A 556 29.21 -29.42 -4.17
N ASP A 557 29.97 -28.55 -3.51
CA ASP A 557 30.58 -28.83 -2.22
C ASP A 557 29.49 -28.84 -1.13
N THR A 558 28.88 -30.01 -0.98
CA THR A 558 27.89 -30.33 0.07
C THR A 558 28.52 -30.39 1.47
N THR A 559 29.84 -30.23 1.60
CA THR A 559 30.59 -30.28 2.87
C THR A 559 31.13 -28.93 3.33
N SER A 560 31.11 -27.91 2.47
CA SER A 560 31.47 -26.54 2.83
C SER A 560 30.47 -25.97 3.84
N SER A 561 30.96 -25.45 4.97
CA SER A 561 30.14 -24.80 5.99
C SER A 561 29.51 -23.47 5.54
N THR A 562 29.77 -23.04 4.30
CA THR A 562 29.17 -21.84 3.70
C THR A 562 27.77 -22.17 3.20
N GLY A 563 26.75 -21.77 3.95
CA GLY A 563 25.35 -21.93 3.55
C GLY A 563 24.55 -22.95 4.35
N ILE A 564 25.15 -23.57 5.37
CA ILE A 564 24.44 -24.38 6.35
C ILE A 564 23.77 -23.44 7.36
N PRO A 565 22.47 -23.60 7.66
CA PRO A 565 21.77 -22.84 8.69
C PRO A 565 22.50 -22.91 10.03
N THR A 566 22.66 -21.77 10.69
CA THR A 566 23.34 -21.68 11.99
C THR A 566 22.39 -21.87 13.18
N GLU A 567 21.12 -22.19 12.93
CA GLU A 567 20.11 -22.39 13.97
C GLU A 567 19.15 -23.55 13.66
N PHE A 568 18.72 -24.23 14.72
CA PHE A 568 17.55 -25.12 14.70
C PHE A 568 16.24 -24.32 14.63
N HIS A 569 15.60 -24.32 13.46
CA HIS A 569 14.40 -23.53 13.19
C HIS A 569 13.29 -24.39 12.60
N LEU A 570 12.03 -24.13 12.98
CA LEU A 570 10.84 -24.67 12.33
C LEU A 570 10.12 -23.51 11.65
N TYR A 571 10.01 -23.56 10.33
CA TYR A 571 9.37 -22.51 9.55
C TYR A 571 7.84 -22.67 9.59
N PRO A 572 7.08 -21.58 9.37
CA PRO A 572 5.65 -21.68 9.10
C PRO A 572 5.37 -22.75 8.06
N VAL A 573 4.42 -23.63 8.37
CA VAL A 573 4.04 -24.71 7.46
C VAL A 573 3.37 -24.15 6.20
N TYR A 574 3.61 -24.77 5.05
CA TYR A 574 3.07 -24.26 3.78
C TYR A 574 2.53 -25.38 2.86
N PRO A 575 1.36 -25.19 2.21
CA PRO A 575 0.44 -24.09 2.41
C PRO A 575 -0.23 -24.17 3.79
N ASN A 576 -0.69 -23.05 4.34
CA ASN A 576 -1.47 -23.02 5.58
C ASN A 576 -2.47 -21.86 5.55
N PRO A 577 -3.79 -22.13 5.48
CA PRO A 577 -4.43 -23.44 5.49
C PRO A 577 -4.11 -24.33 4.28
N PHE A 578 -4.25 -25.64 4.44
CA PHE A 578 -4.05 -26.63 3.37
C PHE A 578 -5.26 -27.56 3.19
N ASN A 579 -5.35 -28.22 2.02
CA ASN A 579 -6.45 -29.14 1.69
C ASN A 579 -6.02 -30.56 1.27
N ALA A 580 -4.92 -30.70 0.53
CA ALA A 580 -4.43 -31.97 0.00
C ALA A 580 -3.17 -32.47 0.74
N GLY A 581 -2.34 -31.54 1.20
CA GLY A 581 -1.15 -31.83 2.00
C GLY A 581 -0.44 -30.53 2.36
N VAL A 582 0.42 -30.62 3.37
CA VAL A 582 1.22 -29.52 3.89
C VAL A 582 2.69 -29.94 3.92
N THR A 583 3.57 -28.98 3.70
CA THR A 583 5.01 -29.15 3.83
C THR A 583 5.45 -28.54 5.15
N ILE A 584 6.06 -29.39 5.99
CA ILE A 584 6.73 -29.01 7.22
C ILE A 584 8.20 -28.81 6.87
N ARG A 585 8.71 -27.61 7.16
CA ARG A 585 10.11 -27.26 6.87
C ARG A 585 10.84 -26.91 8.15
N PHE A 586 12.04 -27.46 8.31
CA PHE A 586 12.90 -27.14 9.43
C PHE A 586 14.38 -27.14 9.01
N THR A 587 15.21 -26.48 9.80
CA THR A 587 16.66 -26.46 9.64
C THR A 587 17.36 -27.12 10.81
N ILE A 588 18.49 -27.75 10.54
CA ILE A 588 19.36 -28.31 11.58
C ILE A 588 20.83 -27.93 11.30
N GLU A 589 21.55 -27.59 12.36
CA GLU A 589 22.94 -27.10 12.28
C GLU A 589 23.95 -28.23 12.03
N ASN A 590 23.66 -29.40 12.59
CA ASN A 590 24.51 -30.59 12.54
C ASN A 590 23.64 -31.80 12.21
N GLU A 591 24.29 -32.90 11.83
CA GLU A 591 23.59 -34.18 11.69
C GLU A 591 22.95 -34.59 13.01
N ASP A 592 21.64 -34.82 13.02
CA ASP A 592 20.86 -35.05 14.24
C ASP A 592 19.66 -35.99 14.00
N ASP A 593 19.18 -36.63 15.06
CA ASP A 593 17.98 -37.48 15.04
C ASP A 593 16.74 -36.63 15.33
N ILE A 594 15.91 -36.40 14.31
CA ILE A 594 14.73 -35.53 14.42
C ILE A 594 13.45 -36.35 14.52
N GLN A 595 12.61 -35.97 15.48
CA GLN A 595 11.24 -36.43 15.65
C GLN A 595 10.27 -35.35 15.18
N LEU A 596 9.39 -35.72 14.26
CA LEU A 596 8.23 -34.93 13.87
C LEU A 596 6.97 -35.57 14.43
N ASN A 597 6.18 -34.81 15.18
CA ASN A 597 4.89 -35.22 15.70
C ASN A 597 3.81 -34.25 15.23
N ILE A 598 2.62 -34.76 14.90
CA ILE A 598 1.46 -33.92 14.60
C ILE A 598 0.37 -34.26 15.59
N PHE A 599 -0.13 -33.26 16.29
CA PHE A 599 -1.15 -33.38 17.33
C PHE A 599 -2.47 -32.75 16.89
N ASP A 600 -3.59 -33.32 17.34
CA ASP A 600 -4.87 -32.62 17.30
C ASP A 600 -4.95 -31.55 18.41
N ILE A 601 -5.99 -30.72 18.41
CA ILE A 601 -6.19 -29.68 19.44
C ILE A 601 -6.35 -30.22 20.87
N LYS A 602 -6.55 -31.54 21.04
CA LYS A 602 -6.66 -32.20 22.34
C LYS A 602 -5.32 -32.78 22.80
N GLY A 603 -4.25 -32.63 22.00
CA GLY A 603 -2.92 -33.17 22.27
C GLY A 603 -2.74 -34.64 21.90
N ASN A 604 -3.67 -35.26 21.16
CA ASN A 604 -3.48 -36.63 20.71
C ASN A 604 -2.54 -36.66 19.50
N SER A 605 -1.54 -37.53 19.52
CA SER A 605 -0.67 -37.75 18.35
C SER A 605 -1.46 -38.40 17.21
N VAL A 606 -1.45 -37.74 16.06
CA VAL A 606 -2.18 -38.11 14.85
C VAL A 606 -1.24 -38.72 13.83
N TRP A 607 -0.01 -38.21 13.75
CA TRP A 607 1.03 -38.66 12.85
C TRP A 607 2.41 -38.45 13.51
N GLN A 608 3.36 -39.32 13.21
CA GLN A 608 4.72 -39.26 13.72
C GLN A 608 5.70 -39.79 12.68
N GLN A 609 6.86 -39.15 12.59
CA GLN A 609 8.02 -39.65 11.87
C GLN A 609 9.29 -39.41 12.69
N SER A 610 10.25 -40.31 12.58
CA SER A 610 11.58 -40.09 13.14
C SER A 610 12.62 -40.55 12.12
N ALA A 611 13.58 -39.70 11.85
CA ALA A 611 14.66 -39.98 10.91
C ALA A 611 15.91 -39.21 11.30
N LYS A 612 17.05 -39.70 10.81
CA LYS A 612 18.33 -39.00 10.94
C LYS A 612 18.48 -38.05 9.77
N TYR A 613 18.76 -36.79 10.06
CA TYR A 613 18.88 -35.73 9.06
C TYR A 613 20.30 -35.16 9.11
N SER A 614 20.88 -34.80 7.96
CA SER A 614 22.17 -34.11 7.86
C SER A 614 22.02 -32.61 8.14
N ALA A 615 23.10 -31.90 8.47
CA ALA A 615 23.08 -30.42 8.55
C ALA A 615 22.44 -29.79 7.30
N GLY A 616 21.51 -28.84 7.46
CA GLY A 616 20.83 -28.18 6.33
C GLY A 616 19.33 -27.93 6.51
N ASN A 617 18.70 -27.49 5.42
CA ASN A 617 17.25 -27.32 5.28
C ASN A 617 16.58 -28.67 4.92
N HIS A 618 15.46 -28.99 5.57
CA HIS A 618 14.71 -30.24 5.38
C HIS A 618 13.22 -29.99 5.18
N PHE A 619 12.60 -30.89 4.41
CA PHE A 619 11.18 -30.81 4.02
C PHE A 619 10.51 -32.15 4.25
N VAL A 620 9.41 -32.13 5.00
CA VAL A 620 8.59 -33.31 5.29
C VAL A 620 7.15 -33.02 4.89
N LYS A 621 6.59 -33.86 4.01
CA LYS A 621 5.20 -33.72 3.58
C LYS A 621 4.28 -34.52 4.49
N TRP A 622 3.18 -33.89 4.90
CA TRP A 622 2.05 -34.56 5.52
C TRP A 622 0.81 -34.42 4.64
N ASP A 623 0.19 -35.53 4.27
CA ASP A 623 -0.97 -35.59 3.36
C ASP A 623 -2.32 -35.58 4.09
N GLY A 624 -2.32 -35.16 5.37
CA GLY A 624 -3.51 -35.14 6.20
C GLY A 624 -4.02 -36.52 6.59
N ARG A 625 -3.14 -37.54 6.66
CA ARG A 625 -3.49 -38.88 7.15
C ARG A 625 -2.88 -39.19 8.51
N ASN A 626 -3.59 -40.01 9.28
CA ASN A 626 -3.09 -40.51 10.55
C ASN A 626 -2.13 -41.70 10.37
N LEU A 627 -1.60 -42.23 11.48
CA LEU A 627 -0.67 -43.38 11.50
C LEU A 627 -1.21 -44.67 10.85
N VAL A 628 -2.52 -44.84 10.74
CA VAL A 628 -3.14 -46.01 10.09
C VAL A 628 -3.55 -45.73 8.63
N GLY A 629 -3.26 -44.54 8.12
CA GLY A 629 -3.51 -44.14 6.72
C GLY A 629 -4.87 -43.51 6.45
N ASP A 630 -5.69 -43.25 7.48
CA ASP A 630 -7.00 -42.62 7.33
C ASP A 630 -6.89 -41.09 7.28
N LYS A 631 -7.68 -40.44 6.41
CA LYS A 631 -7.75 -38.98 6.34
C LYS A 631 -8.32 -38.39 7.64
N VAL A 632 -7.62 -37.41 8.21
CA VAL A 632 -8.05 -36.70 9.42
C VAL A 632 -9.15 -35.68 9.10
N PRO A 633 -10.01 -35.27 10.06
CA PRO A 633 -11.05 -34.27 9.82
C PRO A 633 -10.46 -32.87 9.61
N SER A 634 -11.21 -31.97 8.96
CA SER A 634 -10.85 -30.55 8.91
C SER A 634 -10.74 -29.99 10.33
N GLY A 635 -9.76 -29.13 10.57
CA GLY A 635 -9.51 -28.59 11.90
C GLY A 635 -8.08 -28.08 12.08
N THR A 636 -7.81 -27.62 13.29
CA THR A 636 -6.47 -27.17 13.69
C THR A 636 -5.63 -28.35 14.18
N TYR A 637 -4.38 -28.37 13.76
CA TYR A 637 -3.36 -29.31 14.18
C TYR A 637 -2.12 -28.54 14.63
N ILE A 638 -1.26 -29.19 15.41
CA ILE A 638 0.03 -28.64 15.83
C ILE A 638 1.09 -29.61 15.35
N VAL A 639 2.03 -29.13 14.53
CA VAL A 639 3.25 -29.88 14.26
C VAL A 639 4.28 -29.53 15.31
N GLU A 640 5.02 -30.53 15.76
CA GLU A 640 6.18 -30.42 16.64
C GLU A 640 7.38 -31.04 15.93
N VAL A 641 8.50 -30.32 15.94
CA VAL A 641 9.79 -30.82 15.48
C VAL A 641 10.78 -30.74 16.64
N SER A 642 11.41 -31.87 16.98
CA SER A 642 12.33 -31.98 18.11
C SER A 642 13.54 -32.85 17.78
N ASN A 643 14.69 -32.49 18.35
CA ASN A 643 15.90 -33.33 18.40
C ASN A 643 16.17 -33.92 19.80
N GLY A 644 15.14 -33.96 20.66
CA GLY A 644 15.24 -34.40 22.05
C GLY A 644 15.76 -33.36 23.05
N THR A 645 16.41 -32.28 22.59
CA THR A 645 16.83 -31.16 23.46
C THR A 645 16.09 -29.86 23.16
N LEU A 646 15.89 -29.57 21.88
CA LEU A 646 15.10 -28.47 21.38
C LEU A 646 13.75 -28.99 20.89
N VAL A 647 12.71 -28.18 21.08
CA VAL A 647 11.35 -28.43 20.61
C VAL A 647 10.84 -27.15 19.98
N LYS A 648 10.36 -27.24 18.74
CA LYS A 648 9.67 -26.15 18.05
C LYS A 648 8.30 -26.64 17.61
N THR A 649 7.31 -25.77 17.63
CA THR A 649 5.93 -26.11 17.28
C THR A 649 5.32 -25.09 16.35
N GLU A 650 4.53 -25.54 15.39
CA GLU A 650 3.79 -24.67 14.47
C GLU A 650 2.33 -25.08 14.34
N LYS A 651 1.44 -24.10 14.17
CA LYS A 651 0.01 -24.32 14.02
C LYS A 651 -0.32 -24.56 12.54
N MET A 652 -1.13 -25.57 12.26
CA MET A 652 -1.60 -25.92 10.92
C MET A 652 -3.14 -25.94 10.88
N LEU A 653 -3.72 -25.52 9.77
CA LEU A 653 -5.16 -25.53 9.53
C LEU A 653 -5.48 -26.37 8.30
N LEU A 654 -6.15 -27.52 8.49
CA LEU A 654 -6.66 -28.36 7.41
C LEU A 654 -8.10 -27.95 7.07
N LEU A 655 -8.32 -27.53 5.82
CA LEU A 655 -9.63 -27.25 5.24
C LEU A 655 -9.94 -28.29 4.16
N LYS A 656 -11.15 -28.86 4.16
CA LYS A 656 -11.56 -29.85 3.15
C LYS A 656 -12.46 -29.22 2.11
#